data_AF-A0A3E2TN51-F1
#
_entry.id   AF-A0A3E2TN51-F1
#
_cell.length_a   1.000
_cell.length_b   1.000
_cell.length_c   1.000
_cell.angle_alpha   90.00
_cell.angle_beta   90.00
_cell.angle_gamma   90.00
#
_symmetry.space_group_name_H-M   'P 1'
#
loop_
_entity.id
_entity.type
_entity.pdbx_description
1 polymer ?
#
loop_
_entity_poly.entity_id
_entity_poly.type
_entity_poly.pdbx_seq_one_letter_code
_entity_poly.pdbx_strand_id
1 'polypeptide(L)'
;MSSEVTPIAYDSDKEALVAADGYTADDVNVYVKNIKSVSVDGKDYNATGRGRVTIINADGTINTAAKPFADAKDGQEFKIKVISEGYDNNYEFTYKANTQYKYVYAGLTWAEYWANEAVYAAGDDSKSEAVDKRGESDKGAFDTVTRATANHGLHRGSFQCIPTIYDADGNSYKVAGWKSASELLLTDGSTVAFDSKAKTVNGKTFDHYEVTGLKYVPVKVAAADYEDFCEKYVVVENGGTLTGGFSELNLSSYTEKASVTVGTNGLKTATKNTDGTFSFSASKNGPGSGISGQSLKALSADEAGLTVKEAKGSYGEFLRVDLTGNYGDLGSNMQAVTWTYYGDDSTYTTPLRTFGTKFAADNWMHKSMGIQLGLTDSKRCQLPEGTDGTGYWTITIRALGYENATYKFKATDENIVKGDDAVQDTSKLEAAIKEAEGLSADDYTEDSWKSMQLELAEAKEELANPHTQSTVNEATEHLNAAIKALVKAQNEQATYVLMNIPYAKFYKAEVKNDVDVDVFTSATLNKTRTASLSGGSYHVNADGSQIDGITFPVKVDKNVDLSKYKQVTDTDSVDITVTIKGQTSTTTYTGKDALFQNEDYAYYNLTEVPSYYKEVSVDKDGNLKFGKTVGNVTTLEGLSAELSTETKYGDYQLDIDGLRDKLTEHGATKINGVVINTKEGSSYGLRHLENIWKMKELAWSTGFTESVHGCPTSSAHYKAMMGQTITSVTCYTDKGMYNIPLADIYVPVKFTHDLEVANAAVTAGKTEVTVTGLPKDYAAKYKVDGLDGVSVQKGVLTFSNAKKGKYTLTISDKNGKYADITTEFELYAEAMPAVYDADKKALVKAEGASDEEFADYIKNITSVNVNGTDYKATGRGATVIINEDGTLKTDAAPFAEGDTFEITVSATGYLPQSFTYTTKVAPAPAEVNTATLEATIAKAEGLKEADYTADSWKAMQTSLTSAKAALEAKESQDAVDAAAASLQASIDALKAATPAESEDVDTAALEKVIATAKGLNKNDYTAATWTTMQAALTNAEKALEAKESQTSVDEAAKTLQAAIDGLKKASATSTTTDDKKNNNNSSNKNNNNSNTNNNKNNTTNSSTNKNSTTSPKTGDPVSVMGLLGAAISSVGLGGLGLKLRKRSRKQK
;
A
#
# COMPACT_ATOMS: atom_id res chain seq x y z
N MET A 1 29.90 18.68 -53.14
CA MET A 1 30.84 19.14 -54.17
C MET A 1 31.65 17.91 -54.54
N SER A 2 31.58 17.43 -55.78
CA SER A 2 32.45 16.36 -56.23
C SER A 2 33.85 16.92 -56.49
N SER A 3 34.89 16.16 -56.14
CA SER A 3 36.27 16.51 -56.48
C SER A 3 36.64 15.92 -57.84
N GLU A 4 37.16 16.73 -58.75
CA GLU A 4 37.68 16.28 -60.06
C GLU A 4 38.97 15.42 -59.94
N VAL A 5 39.52 15.23 -58.74
CA VAL A 5 40.79 14.54 -58.53
C VAL A 5 40.59 13.19 -57.84
N THR A 6 41.28 12.16 -58.34
CA THR A 6 41.26 10.79 -57.79
C THR A 6 42.36 10.65 -56.73
N PRO A 7 42.04 10.47 -55.45
CA PRO A 7 43.03 10.47 -54.35
C PRO A 7 43.87 9.18 -54.25
N ILE A 8 43.67 8.23 -55.16
CA ILE A 8 44.25 6.88 -55.10
C ILE A 8 45.15 6.57 -56.30
N ALA A 9 46.13 5.69 -56.08
CA ALA A 9 46.93 5.00 -57.08
C ALA A 9 46.97 3.50 -56.77
N TYR A 10 47.09 2.62 -57.77
CA TYR A 10 47.31 1.19 -57.56
C TYR A 10 48.80 0.87 -57.51
N ASP A 11 49.25 0.30 -56.39
CA ASP A 11 50.59 -0.22 -56.21
C ASP A 11 50.58 -1.74 -56.48
N SER A 12 51.21 -2.15 -57.58
CA SER A 12 51.22 -3.55 -58.01
C SER A 12 52.03 -4.46 -57.10
N ASP A 13 53.01 -3.93 -56.37
CA ASP A 13 53.86 -4.73 -55.48
C ASP A 13 53.16 -5.01 -54.14
N LYS A 14 52.28 -4.08 -53.74
CA LYS A 14 51.43 -4.22 -52.53
C LYS A 14 50.06 -4.83 -52.82
N GLU A 15 49.70 -4.97 -54.09
CA GLU A 15 48.37 -5.35 -54.57
C GLU A 15 47.27 -4.54 -53.83
N ALA A 16 47.42 -3.21 -53.80
CA ALA A 16 46.56 -2.32 -53.02
C ALA A 16 46.39 -0.94 -53.65
N LEU A 17 45.26 -0.31 -53.36
CA LEU A 17 45.05 1.12 -53.57
C LEU A 17 45.80 1.88 -52.46
N VAL A 18 46.72 2.75 -52.86
CA VAL A 18 47.54 3.60 -52.01
C VAL A 18 47.28 5.07 -52.33
N ALA A 19 47.78 5.99 -51.51
CA ALA A 19 47.61 7.42 -51.73
C ALA A 19 48.34 7.85 -53.01
N ALA A 20 47.66 8.63 -53.85
CA ALA A 20 48.30 9.33 -54.96
C ALA A 20 49.18 10.47 -54.44
N ASP A 21 50.10 10.98 -55.27
CA ASP A 21 50.98 12.09 -54.91
C ASP A 21 50.17 13.31 -54.40
N GLY A 22 50.50 13.77 -53.19
CA GLY A 22 49.81 14.90 -52.54
C GLY A 22 48.58 14.51 -51.71
N TYR A 23 48.24 13.22 -51.63
CA TYR A 23 47.16 12.68 -50.80
C TYR A 23 47.69 11.87 -49.62
N THR A 24 46.82 11.65 -48.63
CA THR A 24 47.11 10.92 -47.40
C THR A 24 46.44 9.54 -47.42
N ALA A 25 46.85 8.66 -46.49
CA ALA A 25 46.18 7.37 -46.29
C ALA A 25 44.69 7.54 -45.89
N ASP A 26 44.36 8.63 -45.18
CA ASP A 26 42.97 8.95 -44.82
C ASP A 26 42.11 9.24 -46.05
N ASP A 27 42.67 9.92 -47.06
CA ASP A 27 41.97 10.16 -48.32
C ASP A 27 41.66 8.86 -49.06
N VAL A 28 42.59 7.88 -49.00
CA VAL A 28 42.38 6.53 -49.55
C VAL A 28 41.28 5.81 -48.78
N ASN A 29 41.30 5.85 -47.44
CA ASN A 29 40.30 5.21 -46.59
C ASN A 29 38.89 5.78 -46.86
N VAL A 30 38.77 7.10 -47.02
CA VAL A 30 37.52 7.76 -47.40
C VAL A 30 37.07 7.32 -48.80
N TYR A 31 37.99 7.23 -49.77
CA TYR A 31 37.66 6.77 -51.12
C TYR A 31 37.16 5.32 -51.12
N VAL A 32 37.86 4.41 -50.44
CA VAL A 32 37.53 2.98 -50.35
C VAL A 32 36.19 2.75 -49.64
N LYS A 33 35.94 3.49 -48.55
CA LYS A 33 34.67 3.42 -47.80
C LYS A 33 33.45 3.80 -48.64
N ASN A 34 33.64 4.67 -49.64
CA ASN A 34 32.58 5.18 -50.50
C ASN A 34 32.43 4.40 -51.82
N ILE A 35 33.15 3.29 -52.03
CA ILE A 35 33.02 2.47 -53.24
C ILE A 35 31.57 1.98 -53.40
N LYS A 36 30.93 2.34 -54.51
CA LYS A 36 29.59 1.88 -54.89
C LYS A 36 29.63 0.53 -55.61
N SER A 37 30.53 0.41 -56.58
CA SER A 37 30.64 -0.77 -57.44
C SER A 37 32.06 -0.95 -57.95
N VAL A 38 32.42 -2.21 -58.22
CA VAL A 38 33.69 -2.59 -58.84
C VAL A 38 33.40 -3.46 -60.06
N SER A 39 34.00 -3.15 -61.20
CA SER A 39 33.93 -3.98 -62.40
C SER A 39 35.22 -4.79 -62.54
N VAL A 40 35.12 -6.09 -62.82
CA VAL A 40 36.26 -6.97 -63.13
C VAL A 40 36.04 -7.52 -64.54
N ASP A 41 36.97 -7.21 -65.45
CA ASP A 41 36.90 -7.53 -66.88
C ASP A 41 35.56 -7.13 -67.54
N GLY A 42 35.05 -5.96 -67.14
CA GLY A 42 33.80 -5.39 -67.64
C GLY A 42 32.52 -5.99 -67.05
N LYS A 43 32.64 -6.89 -66.06
CA LYS A 43 31.50 -7.40 -65.28
C LYS A 43 31.39 -6.68 -63.95
N ASP A 44 30.23 -6.06 -63.70
CA ASP A 44 29.99 -5.26 -62.50
C ASP A 44 29.63 -6.11 -61.28
N TYR A 45 30.18 -5.72 -60.14
CA TYR A 45 29.92 -6.26 -58.82
C TYR A 45 29.53 -5.13 -57.86
N ASN A 46 28.40 -5.28 -57.20
CA ASN A 46 27.97 -4.34 -56.16
C ASN A 46 28.88 -4.46 -54.94
N ALA A 47 29.43 -3.32 -54.49
CA ALA A 47 30.24 -3.27 -53.28
C ALA A 47 29.38 -3.15 -52.00
N THR A 48 28.11 -2.76 -52.14
CA THR A 48 27.17 -2.55 -51.03
C THR A 48 25.85 -3.34 -51.24
N GLY A 49 25.09 -3.55 -50.15
CA GLY A 49 23.76 -4.19 -50.21
C GLY A 49 23.74 -5.73 -50.24
N ARG A 50 22.55 -6.30 -50.44
CA ARG A 50 22.30 -7.75 -50.43
C ARG A 50 22.90 -8.39 -51.70
N GLY A 51 23.80 -9.35 -51.53
CA GLY A 51 24.54 -9.97 -52.65
C GLY A 51 25.83 -9.24 -53.04
N ARG A 52 26.35 -8.35 -52.18
CA ARG A 52 27.64 -7.68 -52.39
C ARG A 52 28.80 -8.67 -52.59
N VAL A 53 29.76 -8.29 -53.43
CA VAL A 53 31.03 -9.00 -53.61
C VAL A 53 32.15 -8.00 -53.37
N THR A 54 32.88 -8.18 -52.27
CA THR A 54 34.02 -7.32 -51.90
C THR A 54 35.22 -7.67 -52.78
N ILE A 55 35.49 -6.86 -53.80
CA ILE A 55 36.69 -7.00 -54.66
C ILE A 55 37.89 -6.25 -54.06
N ILE A 56 37.63 -5.07 -53.51
CA ILE A 56 38.59 -4.25 -52.79
C ILE A 56 38.22 -4.31 -51.31
N ASN A 57 39.15 -4.71 -50.46
CA ASN A 57 38.98 -4.74 -49.01
C ASN A 57 38.85 -3.31 -48.45
N ALA A 58 38.38 -3.19 -47.21
CA ALA A 58 38.23 -1.89 -46.55
C ALA A 58 39.57 -1.15 -46.34
N ASP A 59 40.70 -1.86 -46.35
CA ASP A 59 42.06 -1.34 -46.30
C ASP A 59 42.64 -1.03 -47.70
N GLY A 60 41.84 -1.12 -48.76
CA GLY A 60 42.28 -0.87 -50.14
C GLY A 60 43.03 -2.03 -50.80
N THR A 61 43.31 -3.13 -50.09
CA THR A 61 43.96 -4.31 -50.67
C THR A 61 43.02 -5.11 -51.57
N ILE A 62 43.56 -5.88 -52.52
CA ILE A 62 42.75 -6.78 -53.34
C ILE A 62 42.26 -7.98 -52.50
N ASN A 63 40.95 -8.23 -52.51
CA ASN A 63 40.38 -9.44 -51.94
C ASN A 63 40.59 -10.61 -52.90
N THR A 64 41.73 -11.28 -52.79
CA THR A 64 42.11 -12.41 -53.65
C THR A 64 41.20 -13.63 -53.51
N ALA A 65 40.41 -13.73 -52.43
CA ALA A 65 39.40 -14.76 -52.24
C ALA A 65 38.06 -14.43 -52.92
N ALA A 66 37.92 -13.24 -53.53
CA ALA A 66 36.68 -12.86 -54.19
C ALA A 66 36.37 -13.79 -55.36
N LYS A 67 35.07 -14.04 -55.58
CA LYS A 67 34.57 -14.95 -56.61
C LYS A 67 35.20 -14.77 -58.01
N PRO A 68 35.53 -13.55 -58.50
CA PRO A 68 36.17 -13.39 -59.81
C PRO A 68 37.60 -13.97 -59.89
N PHE A 69 38.28 -14.11 -58.74
CA PHE A 69 39.67 -14.55 -58.65
C PHE A 69 39.82 -15.99 -58.13
N ALA A 70 38.73 -16.63 -57.69
CA ALA A 70 38.76 -17.94 -57.03
C ALA A 70 39.48 -19.04 -57.84
N ASP A 71 39.39 -18.99 -59.18
CA ASP A 71 40.02 -19.94 -60.10
C ASP A 71 41.17 -19.30 -60.92
N ALA A 72 41.71 -18.15 -60.47
CA ALA A 72 42.77 -17.45 -61.18
C ALA A 72 44.04 -18.29 -61.24
N LYS A 73 44.71 -18.29 -62.40
CA LYS A 73 46.07 -18.86 -62.53
C LYS A 73 47.12 -17.84 -62.13
N ASP A 74 48.28 -18.33 -61.69
CA ASP A 74 49.42 -17.45 -61.44
C ASP A 74 49.75 -16.60 -62.66
N GLY A 75 49.87 -15.30 -62.44
CA GLY A 75 50.13 -14.31 -63.47
C GLY A 75 48.93 -13.92 -64.35
N GLN A 76 47.73 -14.45 -64.10
CA GLN A 76 46.51 -14.05 -64.82
C GLN A 76 46.15 -12.59 -64.51
N GLU A 77 45.91 -11.81 -65.57
CA GLU A 77 45.58 -10.38 -65.46
C GLU A 77 44.06 -10.16 -65.45
N PHE A 78 43.61 -9.21 -64.62
CA PHE A 78 42.23 -8.79 -64.46
C PHE A 78 42.17 -7.26 -64.53
N LYS A 79 41.33 -6.71 -65.41
CA LYS A 79 41.09 -5.26 -65.47
C LYS A 79 40.05 -4.87 -64.44
N ILE A 80 40.44 -4.04 -63.48
CA ILE A 80 39.59 -3.60 -62.37
C ILE A 80 39.23 -2.12 -62.56
N LYS A 81 37.93 -1.82 -62.47
CA LYS A 81 37.40 -0.45 -62.46
C LYS A 81 36.65 -0.19 -61.17
N VAL A 82 37.02 0.87 -60.45
CA VAL A 82 36.42 1.26 -59.16
C VAL A 82 35.59 2.53 -59.34
N ILE A 83 34.35 2.50 -58.82
CA ILE A 83 33.41 3.63 -58.83
C ILE A 83 33.07 3.98 -57.38
N SER A 84 33.38 5.20 -56.95
CA SER A 84 33.19 5.66 -55.56
C SER A 84 32.26 6.88 -55.47
N GLU A 85 31.42 6.92 -54.44
CA GLU A 85 30.48 8.02 -54.18
C GLU A 85 31.20 9.32 -53.83
N GLY A 86 30.80 10.43 -54.46
CA GLY A 86 31.40 11.75 -54.22
C GLY A 86 32.63 12.06 -55.08
N TYR A 87 33.07 11.11 -55.92
CA TYR A 87 34.17 11.27 -56.87
C TYR A 87 33.67 11.07 -58.31
N ASP A 88 33.91 12.05 -59.18
CA ASP A 88 33.37 12.01 -60.56
C ASP A 88 34.18 11.12 -61.51
N ASN A 89 35.40 10.74 -61.13
CA ASN A 89 36.31 9.95 -61.95
C ASN A 89 36.41 8.49 -61.47
N ASN A 90 36.13 7.56 -62.38
CA ASN A 90 36.36 6.13 -62.16
C ASN A 90 37.86 5.83 -62.23
N TYR A 91 38.38 4.99 -61.33
CA TYR A 91 39.77 4.57 -61.34
C TYR A 91 39.91 3.17 -61.96
N GLU A 92 40.79 3.02 -62.96
CA GLU A 92 41.03 1.76 -63.66
C GLU A 92 42.49 1.31 -63.51
N PHE A 93 42.70 0.03 -63.21
CA PHE A 93 44.03 -0.58 -63.08
C PHE A 93 43.99 -2.07 -63.46
N THR A 94 45.16 -2.69 -63.61
CA THR A 94 45.28 -4.13 -63.89
C THR A 94 45.83 -4.85 -62.66
N TYR A 95 45.07 -5.81 -62.15
CA TYR A 95 45.49 -6.73 -61.11
C TYR A 95 46.09 -7.98 -61.75
N LYS A 96 47.21 -8.49 -61.22
CA LYS A 96 47.83 -9.73 -61.67
C LYS A 96 47.81 -10.75 -60.53
N ALA A 97 47.07 -11.83 -60.70
CA ALA A 97 46.90 -12.83 -59.64
C ALA A 97 48.22 -13.53 -59.29
N ASN A 98 48.47 -13.67 -57.99
CA ASN A 98 49.66 -14.28 -57.43
C ASN A 98 49.26 -15.49 -56.57
N THR A 99 49.36 -16.69 -57.16
CA THR A 99 48.90 -17.95 -56.55
C THR A 99 50.04 -18.86 -56.12
N GLN A 100 51.29 -18.50 -56.43
CA GLN A 100 52.51 -19.16 -55.95
C GLN A 100 52.69 -19.12 -54.42
N TYR A 101 51.99 -18.22 -53.72
CA TYR A 101 52.03 -18.11 -52.26
C TYR A 101 50.64 -18.27 -51.63
N LYS A 102 50.62 -18.84 -50.43
CA LYS A 102 49.50 -18.79 -49.49
C LYS A 102 49.79 -17.72 -48.44
N TYR A 103 48.76 -16.94 -48.12
CA TYR A 103 48.80 -15.85 -47.14
C TYR A 103 47.89 -16.22 -45.97
N VAL A 104 48.47 -16.33 -44.79
CA VAL A 104 47.80 -16.82 -43.58
C VAL A 104 48.34 -16.13 -42.34
N TYR A 105 47.62 -16.22 -41.22
CA TYR A 105 48.25 -16.01 -39.92
C TYR A 105 48.83 -17.32 -39.40
N ALA A 106 50.00 -17.26 -38.78
CA ALA A 106 50.63 -18.38 -38.10
C ALA A 106 51.04 -18.00 -36.68
N GLY A 107 50.93 -18.96 -35.75
CA GLY A 107 51.48 -18.82 -34.41
C GLY A 107 52.98 -19.12 -34.41
N LEU A 108 53.82 -18.18 -33.98
CA LEU A 108 55.28 -18.33 -33.92
C LEU A 108 55.79 -18.19 -32.48
N THR A 109 56.84 -18.92 -32.13
CA THR A 109 57.55 -18.72 -30.86
C THR A 109 58.27 -17.38 -30.81
N TRP A 110 58.64 -16.92 -29.60
CA TRP A 110 59.41 -15.68 -29.44
C TRP A 110 60.72 -15.69 -30.24
N ALA A 111 61.49 -16.77 -30.15
CA ALA A 111 62.75 -16.92 -30.88
C ALA A 111 62.53 -16.87 -32.41
N GLU A 112 61.54 -17.59 -32.94
CA GLU A 112 61.22 -17.59 -34.38
C GLU A 112 60.79 -16.21 -34.88
N TYR A 113 59.98 -15.49 -34.11
CA TYR A 113 59.52 -14.15 -34.49
C TYR A 113 60.69 -13.15 -34.55
N TRP A 114 61.54 -13.16 -33.52
CA TRP A 114 62.64 -12.19 -33.33
C TRP A 114 63.92 -12.53 -34.12
N ALA A 115 64.08 -13.77 -34.59
CA ALA A 115 65.30 -14.27 -35.27
C ALA A 115 65.87 -13.35 -36.35
N ASN A 116 65.00 -12.64 -37.09
CA ASN A 116 65.41 -11.74 -38.18
C ASN A 116 64.94 -10.29 -38.00
N GLU A 117 64.55 -9.87 -36.80
CA GLU A 117 64.00 -8.51 -36.52
C GLU A 117 65.06 -7.46 -36.14
N ALA A 118 66.35 -7.67 -36.47
CA ALA A 118 67.45 -6.75 -36.16
C ALA A 118 67.52 -6.32 -34.67
N VAL A 119 67.17 -7.24 -33.76
CA VAL A 119 67.26 -7.06 -32.31
C VAL A 119 68.49 -7.75 -31.73
N TYR A 120 68.93 -7.30 -30.55
CA TYR A 120 69.93 -7.98 -29.75
C TYR A 120 69.43 -9.36 -29.32
N ALA A 121 70.34 -10.35 -29.32
CA ALA A 121 70.04 -11.76 -29.07
C ALA A 121 68.96 -12.36 -30.00
N ALA A 122 68.82 -11.84 -31.23
CA ALA A 122 67.82 -12.31 -32.19
C ALA A 122 67.89 -13.84 -32.38
N GLY A 123 66.77 -14.52 -32.10
CA GLY A 123 66.63 -15.96 -32.26
C GLY A 123 67.28 -16.82 -31.17
N ASP A 124 67.94 -16.21 -30.17
CA ASP A 124 68.48 -16.92 -29.01
C ASP A 124 67.33 -17.34 -28.10
N ASP A 125 67.17 -18.64 -27.87
CA ASP A 125 66.14 -19.25 -27.02
C ASP A 125 66.71 -19.77 -25.68
N SER A 126 67.86 -19.25 -25.25
CA SER A 126 68.52 -19.72 -24.05
C SER A 126 67.82 -19.28 -22.76
N LYS A 127 67.48 -20.26 -21.92
CA LYS A 127 66.85 -20.07 -20.61
C LYS A 127 67.80 -19.48 -19.57
N SER A 128 67.25 -19.02 -18.45
CA SER A 128 67.98 -18.62 -17.25
C SER A 128 67.27 -19.09 -16.00
N GLU A 129 67.99 -19.69 -15.06
CA GLU A 129 67.50 -20.03 -13.72
C GLU A 129 67.54 -18.82 -12.76
N ALA A 130 68.10 -17.69 -13.22
CA ALA A 130 68.18 -16.49 -12.41
C ALA A 130 66.80 -15.85 -12.26
N VAL A 131 66.43 -15.56 -11.01
CA VAL A 131 65.19 -14.86 -10.67
C VAL A 131 65.44 -13.35 -10.47
N ASP A 132 64.39 -12.55 -10.61
CA ASP A 132 64.41 -11.15 -10.21
C ASP A 132 64.23 -10.97 -8.69
N LYS A 133 64.09 -9.72 -8.24
CA LYS A 133 63.94 -9.39 -6.81
C LYS A 133 62.60 -9.86 -6.23
N ARG A 134 61.62 -10.19 -7.07
CA ARG A 134 60.34 -10.80 -6.68
C ARG A 134 60.38 -12.33 -6.69
N GLY A 135 61.54 -12.92 -6.99
CA GLY A 135 61.68 -14.37 -7.13
C GLY A 135 61.11 -14.90 -8.44
N GLU A 136 60.85 -14.05 -9.43
CA GLU A 136 60.24 -14.44 -10.70
C GLU A 136 61.30 -14.83 -11.75
N SER A 137 61.02 -15.90 -12.49
CA SER A 137 61.94 -16.51 -13.46
C SER A 137 61.65 -16.07 -14.90
N ASP A 138 62.38 -15.08 -15.44
CA ASP A 138 62.43 -14.81 -16.90
C ASP A 138 63.60 -13.89 -17.31
N LYS A 139 64.81 -14.24 -16.86
CA LYS A 139 66.04 -13.54 -17.24
C LYS A 139 66.75 -14.16 -18.46
N GLY A 140 66.06 -15.07 -19.16
CA GLY A 140 66.52 -15.72 -20.38
C GLY A 140 66.52 -14.80 -21.60
N ALA A 141 66.77 -15.37 -22.78
CA ALA A 141 66.68 -14.67 -24.05
C ALA A 141 65.22 -14.68 -24.56
N PHE A 142 64.97 -15.15 -25.78
CA PHE A 142 63.63 -15.31 -26.38
C PHE A 142 63.04 -16.72 -26.16
N ASP A 143 63.33 -17.31 -25.00
CA ASP A 143 62.74 -18.56 -24.52
C ASP A 143 61.28 -18.37 -24.04
N THR A 144 60.62 -19.50 -23.74
CA THR A 144 59.25 -19.52 -23.19
C THR A 144 59.19 -18.78 -21.86
N VAL A 145 58.19 -17.91 -21.69
CA VAL A 145 57.93 -17.21 -20.44
C VAL A 145 57.24 -18.17 -19.47
N THR A 146 57.89 -18.52 -18.36
CA THR A 146 57.43 -19.52 -17.37
C THR A 146 57.03 -18.90 -16.02
N ARG A 147 57.16 -17.57 -15.85
CA ARG A 147 57.03 -16.84 -14.57
C ARG A 147 55.62 -16.71 -14.00
N ALA A 148 54.59 -17.24 -14.65
CA ALA A 148 53.27 -16.66 -14.49
C ALA A 148 52.35 -17.46 -13.55
N THR A 149 52.20 -16.94 -12.33
CA THR A 149 51.22 -17.37 -11.33
C THR A 149 49.81 -16.89 -11.71
N ALA A 150 48.78 -17.39 -11.02
CA ALA A 150 47.38 -17.02 -11.26
C ALA A 150 47.08 -15.50 -11.19
N ASN A 151 48.01 -14.69 -10.65
CA ASN A 151 47.86 -13.25 -10.45
C ASN A 151 48.40 -12.41 -11.63
N HIS A 152 49.12 -12.98 -12.60
CA HIS A 152 49.89 -12.21 -13.61
C HIS A 152 49.20 -12.00 -14.97
N GLY A 153 47.87 -11.88 -15.01
CA GLY A 153 47.18 -11.49 -16.24
C GLY A 153 47.10 -12.61 -17.30
N LEU A 154 46.91 -13.86 -16.88
CA LEU A 154 46.65 -15.04 -17.73
C LEU A 154 45.67 -14.75 -18.88
N HIS A 155 44.57 -14.05 -18.58
CA HIS A 155 43.58 -13.69 -19.58
C HIS A 155 44.11 -12.66 -20.60
N ARG A 156 45.02 -11.77 -20.22
CA ARG A 156 45.62 -10.74 -21.09
C ARG A 156 46.66 -11.34 -22.04
N GLY A 157 47.40 -12.36 -21.58
CA GLY A 157 48.27 -13.15 -22.46
C GLY A 157 47.53 -13.81 -23.62
N SER A 158 46.24 -14.11 -23.45
CA SER A 158 45.43 -14.72 -24.51
C SER A 158 44.96 -13.77 -25.62
N PHE A 159 45.27 -12.47 -25.57
CA PHE A 159 44.96 -11.55 -26.68
C PHE A 159 45.77 -11.89 -27.93
N GLN A 160 47.08 -11.63 -27.90
CA GLN A 160 47.96 -11.83 -29.05
C GLN A 160 48.97 -12.97 -28.90
N CYS A 161 49.09 -13.57 -27.71
CA CYS A 161 50.10 -14.59 -27.46
C CYS A 161 49.52 -16.01 -27.44
N ILE A 162 50.40 -17.00 -27.32
CA ILE A 162 50.08 -18.43 -27.22
C ILE A 162 50.24 -18.89 -25.77
N PRO A 163 49.22 -18.70 -24.90
CA PRO A 163 49.25 -19.19 -23.54
C PRO A 163 48.90 -20.69 -23.45
N THR A 164 49.66 -21.42 -22.62
CA THR A 164 49.34 -22.81 -22.23
C THR A 164 49.22 -22.88 -20.71
N ILE A 165 48.07 -23.34 -20.22
CA ILE A 165 47.83 -23.53 -18.78
C ILE A 165 48.16 -24.98 -18.42
N TYR A 166 48.79 -25.19 -17.27
CA TYR A 166 49.02 -26.50 -16.68
C TYR A 166 48.27 -26.64 -15.35
N ASP A 167 47.67 -27.82 -15.13
CA ASP A 167 47.13 -28.18 -13.83
C ASP A 167 48.16 -28.94 -12.98
N ALA A 168 47.86 -29.12 -11.69
CA ALA A 168 48.73 -29.81 -10.73
C ALA A 168 48.92 -31.31 -11.04
N ASP A 169 48.08 -31.88 -11.91
CA ASP A 169 48.22 -33.26 -12.39
C ASP A 169 49.12 -33.34 -13.64
N GLY A 170 49.58 -32.19 -14.17
CA GLY A 170 50.43 -32.07 -15.35
C GLY A 170 49.67 -32.04 -16.69
N ASN A 171 48.34 -31.91 -16.69
CA ASN A 171 47.56 -31.74 -17.92
C ASN A 171 47.75 -30.33 -18.47
N SER A 172 47.76 -30.19 -19.80
CA SER A 172 47.97 -28.90 -20.46
C SER A 172 46.78 -28.46 -21.32
N TYR A 173 46.53 -27.15 -21.35
CA TYR A 173 45.41 -26.52 -22.03
C TYR A 173 45.91 -25.33 -22.85
N LYS A 174 45.94 -25.47 -24.18
CA LYS A 174 46.35 -24.40 -25.11
C LYS A 174 45.20 -23.42 -25.35
N VAL A 175 45.32 -22.21 -24.82
CA VAL A 175 44.20 -21.26 -24.77
C VAL A 175 44.23 -20.35 -26.00
N ALA A 176 43.14 -20.35 -26.77
CA ALA A 176 42.90 -19.42 -27.86
C ALA A 176 42.23 -18.11 -27.40
N GLY A 177 41.48 -18.14 -26.31
CA GLY A 177 40.78 -16.98 -25.75
C GLY A 177 39.81 -17.40 -24.66
N TRP A 178 38.78 -16.58 -24.44
CA TRP A 178 37.76 -16.84 -23.41
C TRP A 178 36.37 -16.79 -24.02
N LYS A 179 35.53 -17.76 -23.66
CA LYS A 179 34.10 -17.77 -24.04
C LYS A 179 33.25 -17.06 -22.99
N SER A 180 33.63 -17.16 -21.72
CA SER A 180 33.05 -16.42 -20.60
C SER A 180 34.07 -16.32 -19.46
N ALA A 181 33.74 -15.61 -18.38
CA ALA A 181 34.61 -15.50 -17.20
C ALA A 181 34.94 -16.87 -16.55
N SER A 182 34.14 -17.91 -16.83
CA SER A 182 34.31 -19.26 -16.28
C SER A 182 34.58 -20.33 -17.34
N GLU A 183 34.78 -19.95 -18.61
CA GLU A 183 35.04 -20.90 -19.70
C GLU A 183 36.16 -20.39 -20.63
N LEU A 184 37.26 -21.13 -20.67
CA LEU A 184 38.36 -20.96 -21.61
C LEU A 184 37.98 -21.54 -22.98
N LEU A 185 38.38 -20.85 -24.06
CA LEU A 185 38.33 -21.35 -25.43
C LEU A 185 39.72 -21.88 -25.80
N LEU A 186 39.81 -23.15 -26.19
CA LEU A 186 41.07 -23.79 -26.59
C LEU A 186 41.34 -23.64 -28.09
N THR A 187 42.59 -23.85 -28.50
CA THR A 187 43.03 -23.71 -29.90
C THR A 187 42.39 -24.71 -30.86
N ASP A 188 41.83 -25.80 -30.36
CA ASP A 188 41.06 -26.78 -31.14
C ASP A 188 39.56 -26.42 -31.26
N GLY A 189 39.15 -25.29 -30.67
CA GLY A 189 37.76 -24.82 -30.64
C GLY A 189 36.91 -25.40 -29.50
N SER A 190 37.44 -26.33 -28.71
CA SER A 190 36.77 -26.84 -27.51
C SER A 190 36.82 -25.84 -26.36
N THR A 191 36.03 -26.08 -25.30
CA THR A 191 35.97 -25.22 -24.13
C THR A 191 36.26 -25.98 -22.85
N VAL A 192 36.95 -25.36 -21.90
CA VAL A 192 37.23 -25.94 -20.59
C VAL A 192 36.83 -24.97 -19.47
N ALA A 193 36.26 -25.51 -18.39
CA ALA A 193 35.85 -24.71 -17.25
C ALA A 193 37.07 -24.11 -16.52
N PHE A 194 36.96 -22.87 -16.07
CA PHE A 194 38.00 -22.20 -15.29
C PHE A 194 37.36 -21.46 -14.12
N ASP A 195 37.90 -21.65 -12.92
CA ASP A 195 37.48 -20.95 -11.72
C ASP A 195 38.68 -20.21 -11.13
N SER A 196 38.71 -18.89 -11.33
CA SER A 196 39.77 -18.03 -10.81
C SER A 196 39.78 -17.98 -9.28
N LYS A 197 38.62 -18.07 -8.61
CA LYS A 197 38.51 -17.99 -7.15
C LYS A 197 38.98 -19.27 -6.49
N ALA A 198 38.55 -20.41 -7.02
CA ALA A 198 38.99 -21.72 -6.54
C ALA A 198 40.41 -22.07 -7.02
N LYS A 199 41.00 -21.26 -7.92
CA LYS A 199 42.25 -21.54 -8.63
C LYS A 199 42.23 -22.95 -9.26
N THR A 200 41.18 -23.23 -10.04
CA THR A 200 41.03 -24.50 -10.74
C THR A 200 40.79 -24.36 -12.24
N VAL A 201 41.32 -25.30 -13.01
CA VAL A 201 41.03 -25.52 -14.42
C VAL A 201 40.45 -26.91 -14.57
N ASN A 202 39.28 -27.04 -15.19
CA ASN A 202 38.54 -28.29 -15.31
C ASN A 202 38.30 -29.01 -13.95
N GLY A 203 38.14 -28.25 -12.86
CA GLY A 203 38.00 -28.79 -11.50
C GLY A 203 39.30 -29.34 -10.89
N LYS A 204 40.45 -29.14 -11.54
CA LYS A 204 41.80 -29.48 -11.06
C LYS A 204 42.55 -28.25 -10.62
N THR A 205 43.41 -28.37 -9.62
CA THR A 205 44.21 -27.26 -9.11
C THR A 205 45.07 -26.68 -10.24
N PHE A 206 44.98 -25.36 -10.45
CA PHE A 206 45.86 -24.63 -11.36
C PHE A 206 47.28 -24.65 -10.81
N ASP A 207 48.27 -24.95 -11.66
CA ASP A 207 49.69 -24.97 -11.30
C ASP A 207 50.40 -23.71 -11.81
N HIS A 208 50.61 -23.60 -13.13
CA HIS A 208 51.25 -22.46 -13.77
C HIS A 208 50.72 -22.27 -15.20
N TYR A 209 51.13 -21.18 -15.86
CA TYR A 209 50.97 -21.05 -17.31
C TYR A 209 52.23 -20.52 -17.99
N GLU A 210 52.37 -20.88 -19.26
CA GLU A 210 53.49 -20.52 -20.11
C GLU A 210 53.03 -19.64 -21.28
N VAL A 211 53.88 -18.72 -21.73
CA VAL A 211 53.67 -17.94 -22.97
C VAL A 211 54.82 -18.20 -23.93
N THR A 212 54.54 -18.90 -25.03
CA THR A 212 55.57 -19.39 -25.95
C THR A 212 55.87 -18.46 -27.12
N GLY A 213 54.94 -17.56 -27.46
CA GLY A 213 55.11 -16.61 -28.56
C GLY A 213 53.81 -15.94 -29.01
N LEU A 214 53.78 -15.48 -30.27
CA LEU A 214 52.70 -14.71 -30.87
C LEU A 214 51.75 -15.61 -31.67
N LYS A 215 50.45 -15.38 -31.52
CA LYS A 215 49.37 -16.18 -32.12
C LYS A 215 49.10 -15.82 -33.58
N TYR A 216 49.19 -14.53 -33.92
CA TYR A 216 48.75 -13.99 -35.20
C TYR A 216 49.87 -13.24 -35.92
N VAL A 217 50.86 -13.97 -36.42
CA VAL A 217 51.91 -13.38 -37.27
C VAL A 217 51.50 -13.55 -38.74
N PRO A 218 51.35 -12.45 -39.52
CA PRO A 218 51.00 -12.57 -40.93
C PRO A 218 52.18 -13.17 -41.69
N VAL A 219 51.94 -14.28 -42.40
CA VAL A 219 52.96 -15.05 -43.09
C VAL A 219 52.53 -15.31 -44.53
N LYS A 220 53.48 -15.17 -45.45
CA LYS A 220 53.41 -15.78 -46.77
C LYS A 220 54.31 -17.02 -46.83
N VAL A 221 53.78 -18.10 -47.36
CA VAL A 221 54.49 -19.38 -47.56
C VAL A 221 54.24 -19.87 -48.98
N ALA A 222 55.24 -20.50 -49.59
CA ALA A 222 55.08 -21.03 -50.94
C ALA A 222 53.93 -22.04 -50.96
N ALA A 223 53.06 -21.98 -51.96
CA ALA A 223 51.87 -22.83 -52.03
C ALA A 223 52.22 -24.33 -52.06
N ALA A 224 53.41 -24.68 -52.58
CA ALA A 224 53.93 -26.05 -52.58
C ALA A 224 54.35 -26.56 -51.19
N ASP A 225 54.71 -25.67 -50.27
CA ASP A 225 55.17 -26.01 -48.91
C ASP A 225 54.05 -25.82 -47.86
N TYR A 226 52.85 -25.44 -48.28
CA TYR A 226 51.77 -25.02 -47.38
C TYR A 226 51.25 -26.14 -46.49
N GLU A 227 51.12 -27.36 -47.02
CA GLU A 227 50.67 -28.52 -46.24
C GLU A 227 51.67 -28.85 -45.13
N ASP A 228 52.97 -28.91 -45.45
CA ASP A 228 54.04 -29.10 -44.47
C ASP A 228 54.08 -27.99 -43.41
N PHE A 229 53.79 -26.75 -43.83
CA PHE A 229 53.72 -25.61 -42.93
C PHE A 229 52.57 -25.77 -41.92
N CYS A 230 51.39 -26.21 -42.36
CA CYS A 230 50.22 -26.43 -41.50
C CYS A 230 50.41 -27.61 -40.53
N GLU A 231 51.29 -28.58 -40.83
CA GLU A 231 51.64 -29.65 -39.88
C GLU A 231 52.50 -29.16 -38.71
N LYS A 232 53.24 -28.06 -38.90
CA LYS A 232 54.16 -27.52 -37.89
C LYS A 232 53.56 -26.38 -37.09
N TYR A 233 52.73 -25.55 -37.71
CA TYR A 233 52.22 -24.32 -37.11
C TYR A 233 50.70 -24.33 -37.00
N VAL A 234 50.19 -23.68 -35.95
CA VAL A 234 48.76 -23.35 -35.88
C VAL A 234 48.51 -22.21 -36.88
N VAL A 235 47.71 -22.49 -37.90
CA VAL A 235 47.44 -21.58 -39.02
C VAL A 235 45.99 -21.11 -38.99
N VAL A 236 45.77 -19.82 -39.23
CA VAL A 236 44.45 -19.25 -39.51
C VAL A 236 44.42 -18.76 -40.95
N GLU A 237 43.68 -19.47 -41.78
CA GLU A 237 43.43 -19.10 -43.18
C GLU A 237 42.55 -17.85 -43.30
N ASN A 238 42.60 -17.17 -44.44
CA ASN A 238 41.70 -16.06 -44.73
C ASN A 238 40.22 -16.50 -44.62
N GLY A 239 39.41 -15.71 -43.91
CA GLY A 239 38.03 -16.05 -43.51
C GLY A 239 37.93 -16.91 -42.24
N GLY A 240 39.05 -17.45 -41.77
CA GLY A 240 39.20 -18.08 -40.46
C GLY A 240 39.02 -17.08 -39.32
N THR A 241 38.70 -17.59 -38.13
CA THR A 241 38.39 -16.77 -36.95
C THR A 241 39.66 -16.38 -36.21
N LEU A 242 39.80 -15.08 -35.94
CA LEU A 242 40.77 -14.50 -35.02
C LEU A 242 40.05 -14.21 -33.71
N THR A 243 40.61 -14.65 -32.59
CA THR A 243 40.04 -14.46 -31.25
C THR A 243 41.13 -13.99 -30.29
N GLY A 244 40.81 -13.00 -29.48
CA GLY A 244 41.74 -12.50 -28.47
C GLY A 244 41.05 -12.17 -27.16
N GLY A 245 41.62 -12.68 -26.08
CA GLY A 245 41.42 -12.18 -24.72
C GLY A 245 40.05 -12.40 -24.09
N PHE A 246 39.87 -11.76 -22.94
CA PHE A 246 38.63 -11.62 -22.17
C PHE A 246 38.37 -10.12 -21.97
N SER A 247 37.12 -9.69 -22.09
CA SER A 247 36.78 -8.29 -21.86
C SER A 247 36.90 -7.93 -20.37
N GLU A 248 37.73 -6.94 -20.05
CA GLU A 248 37.91 -6.41 -18.69
C GLU A 248 38.20 -4.90 -18.78
N LEU A 249 37.38 -4.08 -18.11
CA LEU A 249 37.49 -2.62 -18.12
C LEU A 249 37.59 -2.06 -19.56
N ASN A 250 38.73 -1.46 -19.94
CA ASN A 250 38.92 -0.92 -21.29
C ASN A 250 39.39 -1.97 -22.31
N LEU A 251 39.90 -3.13 -21.86
CA LEU A 251 40.30 -4.22 -22.76
C LEU A 251 39.04 -4.94 -23.23
N SER A 252 38.87 -5.02 -24.54
CA SER A 252 37.73 -5.71 -25.15
C SER A 252 38.21 -6.97 -25.85
N SER A 253 37.62 -8.11 -25.52
CA SER A 253 37.80 -9.33 -26.32
C SER A 253 37.30 -9.08 -27.73
N TYR A 254 37.95 -9.67 -28.73
CA TYR A 254 37.54 -9.52 -30.13
C TYR A 254 37.34 -10.89 -30.79
N THR A 255 36.47 -10.91 -31.79
CA THR A 255 36.29 -12.04 -32.70
C THR A 255 36.19 -11.48 -34.11
N GLU A 256 37.26 -11.65 -34.87
CA GLU A 256 37.44 -11.06 -36.19
C GLU A 256 37.72 -12.14 -37.24
N LYS A 257 37.80 -11.75 -38.51
CA LYS A 257 38.09 -12.65 -39.61
C LYS A 257 39.43 -12.32 -40.26
N ALA A 258 40.27 -13.32 -40.48
CA ALA A 258 41.58 -13.14 -41.11
C ALA A 258 41.44 -12.71 -42.58
N SER A 259 42.34 -11.84 -43.04
CA SER A 259 42.43 -11.36 -44.42
C SER A 259 43.86 -10.94 -44.78
N VAL A 260 44.82 -11.86 -44.63
CA VAL A 260 46.23 -11.65 -44.96
C VAL A 260 46.44 -11.59 -46.47
N THR A 261 47.17 -10.59 -46.92
CA THR A 261 47.53 -10.35 -48.32
C THR A 261 49.02 -9.99 -48.41
N VAL A 262 49.53 -9.79 -49.62
CA VAL A 262 50.91 -9.30 -49.82
C VAL A 262 51.14 -7.91 -49.21
N GLY A 263 50.07 -7.11 -49.12
CA GLY A 263 50.10 -5.77 -48.54
C GLY A 263 49.87 -5.72 -47.03
N THR A 264 49.67 -6.84 -46.34
CA THR A 264 49.42 -6.84 -44.89
C THR A 264 50.63 -6.30 -44.11
N ASN A 265 50.39 -5.36 -43.20
CA ASN A 265 51.43 -4.82 -42.33
C ASN A 265 52.03 -5.92 -41.44
N GLY A 266 53.36 -5.99 -41.40
CA GLY A 266 54.09 -6.96 -40.59
C GLY A 266 54.36 -8.31 -41.28
N LEU A 267 54.03 -8.46 -42.57
CA LEU A 267 54.14 -9.72 -43.30
C LEU A 267 55.55 -10.31 -43.27
N LYS A 268 55.68 -11.57 -42.85
CA LYS A 268 56.91 -12.36 -42.91
C LYS A 268 56.86 -13.40 -44.04
N THR A 269 58.01 -13.74 -44.59
CA THR A 269 58.15 -14.86 -45.54
C THR A 269 58.61 -16.10 -44.79
N ALA A 270 57.82 -17.16 -44.81
CA ALA A 270 58.23 -18.48 -44.34
C ALA A 270 58.93 -19.23 -45.47
N THR A 271 60.14 -19.72 -45.20
CA THR A 271 60.95 -20.49 -46.14
C THR A 271 61.23 -21.85 -45.53
N LYS A 272 60.86 -22.93 -46.22
CA LYS A 272 61.17 -24.29 -45.79
C LYS A 272 62.68 -24.53 -45.94
N ASN A 273 63.31 -24.93 -44.85
CA ASN A 273 64.72 -25.28 -44.80
C ASN A 273 64.92 -26.72 -45.31
N THR A 274 66.18 -27.07 -45.62
CA THR A 274 66.53 -28.42 -46.12
C THR A 274 66.24 -29.55 -45.13
N ASP A 275 66.15 -29.25 -43.83
CA ASP A 275 65.81 -30.19 -42.75
C ASP A 275 64.29 -30.29 -42.48
N GLY A 276 63.47 -29.59 -43.26
CA GLY A 276 62.01 -29.56 -43.11
C GLY A 276 61.50 -28.61 -42.02
N THR A 277 62.38 -27.86 -41.34
CA THR A 277 61.97 -26.73 -40.49
C THR A 277 61.66 -25.49 -41.34
N PHE A 278 61.17 -24.41 -40.74
CA PHE A 278 60.90 -23.16 -41.45
C PHE A 278 61.67 -22.00 -40.83
N SER A 279 62.22 -21.14 -41.69
CA SER A 279 62.83 -19.86 -41.31
C SER A 279 61.91 -18.71 -41.71
N PHE A 280 61.89 -17.64 -40.91
CA PHE A 280 61.04 -16.48 -41.14
C PHE A 280 61.86 -15.22 -41.40
N SER A 281 61.51 -14.45 -42.44
CA SER A 281 62.16 -13.17 -42.71
C SER A 281 61.87 -12.11 -41.63
N ALA A 282 62.58 -10.98 -41.70
CA ALA A 282 62.13 -9.74 -41.10
C ALA A 282 60.71 -9.40 -41.58
N SER A 283 59.92 -8.77 -40.72
CA SER A 283 58.60 -8.26 -41.06
C SER A 283 58.70 -7.14 -42.10
N LYS A 284 57.73 -7.09 -43.02
CA LYS A 284 57.60 -6.02 -44.02
C LYS A 284 56.33 -5.23 -43.75
N ASN A 285 56.45 -3.90 -43.78
CA ASN A 285 55.31 -3.01 -43.59
C ASN A 285 54.50 -2.88 -44.88
N GLY A 286 53.20 -2.74 -44.75
CA GLY A 286 52.27 -2.63 -45.86
C GLY A 286 50.96 -1.94 -45.44
N PRO A 287 50.12 -1.54 -46.39
CA PRO A 287 48.92 -0.74 -46.13
C PRO A 287 47.71 -1.55 -45.63
N GLY A 288 47.79 -2.89 -45.65
CA GLY A 288 46.68 -3.76 -45.29
C GLY A 288 46.64 -4.11 -43.80
N SER A 289 45.44 -4.16 -43.22
CA SER A 289 45.23 -4.50 -41.80
C SER A 289 45.43 -5.99 -41.52
N GLY A 290 45.22 -6.83 -42.53
CA GLY A 290 45.17 -8.27 -42.37
C GLY A 290 43.88 -8.77 -41.69
N ILE A 291 42.90 -7.89 -41.44
CA ILE A 291 41.60 -8.20 -40.85
C ILE A 291 40.49 -7.85 -41.84
N SER A 292 39.60 -8.80 -42.10
CA SER A 292 38.50 -8.66 -43.07
C SER A 292 37.57 -7.51 -42.68
N GLY A 293 37.42 -6.55 -43.59
CA GLY A 293 36.50 -5.42 -43.42
C GLY A 293 37.03 -4.29 -42.52
N GLN A 294 38.29 -4.36 -42.09
CA GLN A 294 38.93 -3.29 -41.31
C GLN A 294 40.05 -2.62 -42.11
N SER A 295 40.10 -1.29 -42.06
CA SER A 295 41.23 -0.50 -42.55
C SER A 295 42.40 -0.57 -41.57
N LEU A 296 43.62 -0.39 -42.04
CA LEU A 296 44.80 -0.33 -41.19
C LEU A 296 44.72 0.92 -40.30
N LYS A 297 44.87 0.75 -38.99
CA LYS A 297 44.78 1.84 -38.01
C LYS A 297 46.15 2.48 -37.79
N ALA A 298 46.19 3.80 -37.62
CA ALA A 298 47.37 4.51 -37.17
C ALA A 298 47.18 4.99 -35.72
N LEU A 299 48.27 5.17 -34.98
CA LEU A 299 48.25 5.71 -33.62
C LEU A 299 49.45 6.63 -33.37
N SER A 300 49.19 7.86 -32.91
CA SER A 300 50.23 8.80 -32.50
C SER A 300 50.67 8.60 -31.04
N ALA A 301 51.79 9.24 -30.66
CA ALA A 301 52.35 9.15 -29.31
C ALA A 301 51.42 9.75 -28.26
N ASP A 302 50.79 10.87 -28.63
CA ASP A 302 49.89 11.60 -27.77
C ASP A 302 48.58 10.83 -27.55
N GLU A 303 48.06 10.17 -28.60
CA GLU A 303 46.88 9.30 -28.48
C GLU A 303 47.14 8.06 -27.62
N ALA A 304 48.36 7.53 -27.66
CA ALA A 304 48.80 6.42 -26.82
C ALA A 304 49.00 6.82 -25.34
N GLY A 305 49.15 8.13 -25.04
CA GLY A 305 49.41 8.63 -23.69
C GLY A 305 50.73 8.09 -23.11
N LEU A 306 51.78 8.06 -23.94
CA LEU A 306 53.07 7.49 -23.56
C LEU A 306 53.80 8.38 -22.53
N THR A 307 54.20 7.78 -21.41
CA THR A 307 54.95 8.46 -20.34
C THR A 307 56.15 7.62 -19.89
N VAL A 308 57.34 8.21 -19.92
CA VAL A 308 58.54 7.61 -19.33
C VAL A 308 58.43 7.75 -17.83
N LYS A 309 58.55 6.64 -17.10
CA LYS A 309 58.40 6.64 -15.64
C LYS A 309 59.73 6.90 -14.95
N GLU A 310 59.64 7.43 -13.73
CA GLU A 310 60.77 7.43 -12.82
C GLU A 310 61.16 5.99 -12.45
N ALA A 311 62.45 5.82 -12.18
CA ALA A 311 63.15 4.59 -11.89
C ALA A 311 62.71 3.98 -10.56
N LYS A 312 61.63 3.23 -10.66
CA LYS A 312 60.99 2.53 -9.55
C LYS A 312 61.43 1.05 -9.52
N GLY A 313 61.59 0.42 -10.70
CA GLY A 313 62.13 -0.94 -10.81
C GLY A 313 61.24 -2.01 -10.21
N SER A 314 59.95 -1.72 -10.15
CA SER A 314 58.97 -2.53 -9.45
C SER A 314 58.90 -3.95 -9.98
N TYR A 315 59.06 -4.20 -11.28
CA TYR A 315 58.90 -5.52 -11.94
C TYR A 315 60.23 -6.12 -12.42
N GLY A 316 61.36 -5.60 -11.91
CA GLY A 316 62.69 -6.02 -12.34
C GLY A 316 63.20 -5.29 -13.60
N GLU A 317 62.46 -4.30 -14.10
CA GLU A 317 62.85 -3.45 -15.22
C GLU A 317 63.89 -2.39 -14.80
N PHE A 318 64.84 -2.09 -15.68
CA PHE A 318 65.79 -0.98 -15.48
C PHE A 318 65.31 0.34 -16.08
N LEU A 319 64.34 0.29 -17.00
CA LEU A 319 63.71 1.43 -17.67
C LEU A 319 62.25 1.10 -17.97
N ARG A 320 61.33 2.04 -17.70
CA ARG A 320 59.88 1.84 -17.83
C ARG A 320 59.19 2.96 -18.59
N VAL A 321 58.24 2.56 -19.42
CA VAL A 321 57.32 3.44 -20.16
C VAL A 321 55.90 2.90 -20.03
N ASP A 322 54.97 3.76 -19.59
CA ASP A 322 53.55 3.41 -19.52
C ASP A 322 52.77 4.17 -20.60
N LEU A 323 51.83 3.47 -21.23
CA LEU A 323 50.86 4.02 -22.16
C LEU A 323 49.51 4.04 -21.46
N THR A 324 49.12 5.22 -20.99
CA THR A 324 47.89 5.42 -20.18
C THR A 324 46.74 6.03 -20.99
N GLY A 325 46.93 6.24 -22.31
CA GLY A 325 45.92 6.80 -23.21
C GLY A 325 44.78 5.81 -23.50
N ASN A 326 44.25 5.81 -24.72
CA ASN A 326 43.19 4.88 -25.13
C ASN A 326 43.74 3.45 -25.35
N TYR A 327 44.23 2.82 -24.28
CA TYR A 327 44.94 1.55 -24.34
C TYR A 327 44.06 0.35 -24.63
N GLY A 328 42.72 0.48 -24.62
CA GLY A 328 41.80 -0.64 -24.77
C GLY A 328 42.00 -1.41 -26.07
N ASP A 329 41.77 -0.74 -27.20
CA ASP A 329 41.90 -1.33 -28.54
C ASP A 329 43.37 -1.64 -28.89
N LEU A 330 44.31 -0.72 -28.59
CA LEU A 330 45.74 -0.96 -28.81
C LEU A 330 46.23 -2.17 -28.00
N GLY A 331 45.87 -2.24 -26.72
CA GLY A 331 46.26 -3.31 -25.80
C GLY A 331 45.74 -4.66 -26.28
N SER A 332 44.45 -4.77 -26.62
CA SER A 332 43.88 -5.99 -27.18
C SER A 332 44.61 -6.48 -28.45
N ASN A 333 45.20 -5.56 -29.22
CA ASN A 333 45.88 -5.87 -30.48
C ASN A 333 47.41 -5.88 -30.38
N MET A 334 48.04 -5.50 -29.27
CA MET A 334 49.49 -5.35 -29.18
C MET A 334 50.22 -6.69 -29.22
N GLN A 335 51.15 -6.82 -30.18
CA GLN A 335 51.89 -8.05 -30.43
C GLN A 335 53.32 -7.97 -29.88
N ALA A 336 54.09 -6.98 -30.32
CA ALA A 336 55.52 -6.92 -30.03
C ALA A 336 56.01 -5.49 -29.91
N VAL A 337 57.06 -5.30 -29.11
CA VAL A 337 57.68 -3.98 -28.89
C VAL A 337 59.18 -4.08 -29.12
N THR A 338 59.74 -3.12 -29.87
CA THR A 338 61.19 -2.90 -29.93
C THR A 338 61.59 -1.62 -29.24
N TRP A 339 62.69 -1.66 -28.48
CA TRP A 339 63.31 -0.50 -27.87
C TRP A 339 64.67 -0.26 -28.51
N THR A 340 64.91 0.93 -29.08
CA THR A 340 66.17 1.28 -29.72
C THR A 340 66.87 2.37 -28.94
N TYR A 341 68.09 2.11 -28.51
CA TYR A 341 68.93 3.06 -27.79
C TYR A 341 69.91 3.76 -28.72
N TYR A 342 70.01 5.09 -28.60
CA TYR A 342 70.86 5.95 -29.42
C TYR A 342 71.97 6.64 -28.61
N GLY A 343 72.10 6.36 -27.31
CA GLY A 343 73.06 7.06 -26.45
C GLY A 343 72.78 8.55 -26.40
N ASP A 344 73.80 9.37 -26.65
CA ASP A 344 73.67 10.83 -26.66
C ASP A 344 73.19 11.42 -28.02
N ASP A 345 72.88 10.58 -29.02
CA ASP A 345 72.42 11.04 -30.34
C ASP A 345 70.95 11.55 -30.30
N SER A 346 70.79 12.86 -30.14
CA SER A 346 69.49 13.54 -30.14
C SER A 346 68.78 13.53 -31.49
N THR A 347 69.45 13.14 -32.58
CA THR A 347 68.86 13.08 -33.92
C THR A 347 68.15 11.75 -34.19
N TYR A 348 68.39 10.73 -33.37
CA TYR A 348 67.87 9.37 -33.52
C TYR A 348 68.24 8.74 -34.88
N THR A 349 69.47 8.96 -35.33
CA THR A 349 69.92 8.47 -36.65
C THR A 349 70.84 7.27 -36.54
N THR A 350 71.63 7.16 -35.46
CA THR A 350 72.62 6.08 -35.28
C THR A 350 72.26 5.18 -34.08
N PRO A 351 71.56 4.06 -34.29
CA PRO A 351 71.20 3.17 -33.20
C PRO A 351 72.43 2.43 -32.65
N LEU A 352 72.61 2.42 -31.33
CA LEU A 352 73.63 1.65 -30.63
C LEU A 352 73.19 0.20 -30.38
N ARG A 353 71.92 0.01 -30.02
CA ARG A 353 71.33 -1.31 -29.80
C ARG A 353 69.80 -1.26 -29.88
N THR A 354 69.21 -2.31 -30.43
CA THR A 354 67.76 -2.52 -30.46
C THR A 354 67.43 -3.78 -29.66
N PHE A 355 66.40 -3.72 -28.84
CA PHE A 355 65.93 -4.82 -27.99
C PHE A 355 64.55 -5.26 -28.43
N GLY A 356 64.35 -6.57 -28.53
CA GLY A 356 63.03 -7.19 -28.64
C GLY A 356 62.52 -7.57 -27.26
N THR A 357 61.21 -7.63 -27.10
CA THR A 357 60.55 -7.88 -25.81
C THR A 357 59.61 -9.08 -25.88
N LYS A 358 59.32 -9.69 -24.72
CA LYS A 358 58.32 -10.75 -24.57
C LYS A 358 57.14 -10.26 -23.74
N PHE A 359 55.92 -10.58 -24.17
CA PHE A 359 54.73 -10.34 -23.36
C PHE A 359 54.78 -11.16 -22.07
N ALA A 360 54.23 -10.61 -20.98
CA ALA A 360 54.28 -11.13 -19.62
C ALA A 360 55.68 -11.14 -18.98
N ALA A 361 56.73 -10.76 -19.72
CA ALA A 361 58.10 -10.66 -19.22
C ALA A 361 58.60 -9.21 -19.14
N ASP A 362 58.35 -8.46 -20.22
CA ASP A 362 58.79 -7.08 -20.42
C ASP A 362 57.59 -6.17 -20.73
N ASN A 363 56.51 -6.75 -21.27
CA ASN A 363 55.31 -6.03 -21.65
C ASN A 363 54.15 -6.57 -20.83
N TRP A 364 53.49 -5.69 -20.07
CA TRP A 364 52.34 -6.00 -19.24
C TRP A 364 51.15 -5.14 -19.64
N MET A 365 49.96 -5.70 -19.44
CA MET A 365 48.71 -4.98 -19.58
C MET A 365 48.05 -4.92 -18.22
N HIS A 366 47.79 -3.71 -17.73
CA HIS A 366 47.04 -3.48 -16.51
C HIS A 366 45.60 -3.11 -16.87
N LYS A 367 44.65 -3.66 -16.12
CA LYS A 367 43.21 -3.42 -16.34
C LYS A 367 42.78 -1.97 -16.18
N SER A 368 43.56 -1.16 -15.47
CA SER A 368 43.25 0.25 -15.16
C SER A 368 44.39 1.23 -15.46
N MET A 369 45.63 0.76 -15.48
CA MET A 369 46.84 1.60 -15.63
C MET A 369 47.40 1.58 -17.05
N GLY A 370 46.71 0.89 -17.96
CA GLY A 370 47.09 0.80 -19.36
C GLY A 370 48.21 -0.20 -19.64
N ILE A 371 48.96 0.04 -20.70
CA ILE A 371 50.05 -0.85 -21.12
C ILE A 371 51.33 -0.38 -20.42
N GLN A 372 52.02 -1.29 -19.75
CA GLN A 372 53.26 -1.03 -19.05
C GLN A 372 54.37 -1.78 -19.78
N LEU A 373 55.38 -1.06 -20.24
CA LEU A 373 56.50 -1.60 -20.99
C LEU A 373 57.77 -1.37 -20.17
N GLY A 374 58.48 -2.43 -19.82
CA GLY A 374 59.70 -2.38 -19.05
C GLY A 374 60.80 -3.23 -19.68
N LEU A 375 62.01 -2.68 -19.74
CA LEU A 375 63.18 -3.47 -20.12
C LEU A 375 63.74 -4.17 -18.89
N THR A 376 63.49 -5.48 -18.78
CA THR A 376 64.00 -6.32 -17.69
C THR A 376 65.46 -6.69 -17.93
N ASP A 377 66.32 -6.53 -16.93
CA ASP A 377 67.71 -7.01 -17.01
C ASP A 377 67.75 -8.54 -17.23
N SER A 378 68.04 -8.94 -18.46
CA SER A 378 67.90 -10.29 -18.98
C SER A 378 68.85 -10.52 -20.16
N LYS A 379 69.08 -11.76 -20.57
CA LYS A 379 69.97 -12.06 -21.70
C LYS A 379 69.57 -11.36 -23.01
N ARG A 380 68.28 -11.09 -23.22
CA ARG A 380 67.76 -10.34 -24.40
C ARG A 380 67.83 -8.82 -24.26
N CYS A 381 68.03 -8.29 -23.05
CA CYS A 381 68.02 -6.87 -22.75
C CYS A 381 69.28 -6.47 -21.97
N GLN A 382 70.43 -6.48 -22.63
CA GLN A 382 71.71 -6.00 -22.08
C GLN A 382 72.11 -4.68 -22.71
N LEU A 383 72.35 -3.64 -21.92
CA LEU A 383 72.82 -2.35 -22.44
C LEU A 383 74.21 -2.46 -23.11
N PRO A 384 74.53 -1.59 -24.08
CA PRO A 384 75.90 -1.48 -24.60
C PRO A 384 76.91 -1.24 -23.48
N GLU A 385 78.10 -1.84 -23.61
CA GLU A 385 79.19 -1.65 -22.64
C GLU A 385 79.53 -0.17 -22.47
N GLY A 386 79.73 0.27 -21.22
CA GLY A 386 80.04 1.67 -20.89
C GLY A 386 78.83 2.63 -20.88
N THR A 387 77.61 2.11 -21.05
CA THR A 387 76.37 2.91 -20.96
C THR A 387 75.53 2.48 -19.77
N ASP A 388 74.77 3.41 -19.19
CA ASP A 388 73.86 3.16 -18.08
C ASP A 388 72.38 3.29 -18.47
N GLY A 389 72.11 3.47 -19.76
CA GLY A 389 70.76 3.62 -20.31
C GLY A 389 70.23 5.05 -20.32
N THR A 390 70.93 6.03 -19.73
CA THR A 390 70.57 7.45 -19.93
C THR A 390 70.82 7.86 -21.39
N GLY A 391 70.00 8.76 -21.93
CA GLY A 391 70.12 9.22 -23.32
C GLY A 391 68.83 9.05 -24.14
N TYR A 392 68.96 8.99 -25.46
CA TYR A 392 67.85 9.01 -26.42
C TYR A 392 67.41 7.60 -26.80
N TRP A 393 66.09 7.38 -26.80
CA TRP A 393 65.46 6.10 -27.04
C TRP A 393 64.29 6.21 -28.00
N THR A 394 64.09 5.18 -28.82
CA THR A 394 62.79 4.95 -29.45
C THR A 394 62.12 3.67 -28.98
N ILE A 395 60.79 3.70 -28.96
CA ILE A 395 59.94 2.52 -28.81
C ILE A 395 59.12 2.37 -30.08
N THR A 396 59.10 1.18 -30.67
CA THR A 396 58.20 0.84 -31.79
C THR A 396 57.24 -0.25 -31.36
N ILE A 397 55.95 0.06 -31.37
CA ILE A 397 54.87 -0.86 -31.03
C ILE A 397 54.31 -1.46 -32.31
N ARG A 398 54.18 -2.79 -32.33
CA ARG A 398 53.54 -3.56 -33.40
C ARG A 398 52.25 -4.16 -32.85
N ALA A 399 51.14 -3.94 -33.54
CA ALA A 399 49.84 -4.42 -33.14
C ALA A 399 49.04 -4.93 -34.35
N LEU A 400 48.19 -5.93 -34.12
CA LEU A 400 47.32 -6.54 -35.12
C LEU A 400 46.37 -5.48 -35.71
N GLY A 401 46.40 -5.29 -37.03
CA GLY A 401 45.57 -4.28 -37.70
C GLY A 401 46.04 -2.84 -37.54
N TYR A 402 47.24 -2.61 -36.99
CA TYR A 402 47.84 -1.27 -36.83
C TYR A 402 49.11 -1.11 -37.66
N GLU A 403 49.36 0.14 -38.07
CA GLU A 403 50.68 0.62 -38.47
C GLU A 403 51.65 0.54 -37.29
N ASN A 404 52.94 0.36 -37.58
CA ASN A 404 53.97 0.39 -36.55
C ASN A 404 54.10 1.82 -36.00
N ALA A 405 53.77 2.02 -34.73
CA ALA A 405 53.88 3.33 -34.09
C ALA A 405 55.24 3.48 -33.42
N THR A 406 56.00 4.52 -33.79
CA THR A 406 57.34 4.79 -33.22
C THR A 406 57.36 6.07 -32.43
N TYR A 407 57.89 5.99 -31.20
CA TYR A 407 57.91 7.08 -30.23
C TYR A 407 59.33 7.39 -29.81
N LYS A 408 59.64 8.68 -29.65
CA LYS A 408 60.96 9.19 -29.28
C LYS A 408 60.90 9.78 -27.88
N PHE A 409 61.84 9.42 -27.02
CA PHE A 409 61.98 10.04 -25.70
C PHE A 409 63.44 10.06 -25.25
N LYS A 410 63.73 10.87 -24.23
CA LYS A 410 65.02 10.92 -23.56
C LYS A 410 64.87 10.40 -22.13
N ALA A 411 65.61 9.34 -21.80
CA ALA A 411 65.74 8.85 -20.43
C ALA A 411 66.85 9.64 -19.70
N THR A 412 66.56 10.06 -18.48
CA THR A 412 67.49 10.71 -17.56
C THR A 412 67.87 9.77 -16.42
N ASP A 413 68.76 10.18 -15.53
CA ASP A 413 69.09 9.40 -14.33
C ASP A 413 67.86 9.06 -13.49
N GLU A 414 66.87 9.95 -13.42
CA GLU A 414 65.61 9.71 -12.72
C GLU A 414 64.79 8.58 -13.34
N ASN A 415 65.06 8.17 -14.59
CA ASN A 415 64.34 7.11 -15.29
C ASN A 415 65.07 5.76 -15.28
N ILE A 416 66.33 5.72 -14.83
CA ILE A 416 67.14 4.50 -14.77
C ILE A 416 67.23 3.94 -13.36
N VAL A 417 66.85 2.67 -13.19
CA VAL A 417 66.92 1.97 -11.89
C VAL A 417 68.38 1.70 -11.53
N LYS A 418 68.90 2.48 -10.59
CA LYS A 418 70.23 2.26 -9.98
C LYS A 418 70.04 1.31 -8.79
N GLY A 419 70.73 0.17 -8.79
CA GLY A 419 70.46 -0.92 -7.84
C GLY A 419 70.69 -0.55 -6.36
N ASP A 420 69.61 -0.29 -5.62
CA ASP A 420 69.22 -0.85 -4.31
C ASP A 420 67.97 -0.11 -3.80
N ASP A 421 66.86 -0.83 -3.64
CA ASP A 421 65.53 -0.29 -3.28
C ASP A 421 64.93 -1.07 -2.10
N ALA A 422 65.71 -1.20 -1.01
CA ALA A 422 65.25 -1.92 0.17
C ALA A 422 63.97 -1.28 0.73
N VAL A 423 63.03 -2.12 1.19
CA VAL A 423 61.76 -1.68 1.80
C VAL A 423 62.04 -0.81 3.02
N GLN A 424 61.46 0.38 3.07
CA GLN A 424 61.64 1.37 4.14
C GLN A 424 60.36 1.63 4.94
N ASP A 425 59.19 1.64 4.28
CA ASP A 425 57.90 2.02 4.87
C ASP A 425 56.71 1.36 4.14
N THR A 426 55.85 0.66 4.89
CA THR A 426 54.62 0.02 4.43
C THR A 426 53.35 0.75 4.88
N SER A 427 53.46 1.82 5.68
CA SER A 427 52.32 2.44 6.38
C SER A 427 51.22 2.93 5.44
N LYS A 428 51.59 3.41 4.25
CA LYS A 428 50.62 3.87 3.24
C LYS A 428 49.84 2.71 2.60
N LEU A 429 50.51 1.57 2.39
CA LEU A 429 49.89 0.36 1.87
C LEU A 429 48.88 -0.20 2.88
N GLU A 430 49.27 -0.26 4.15
CA GLU A 430 48.40 -0.65 5.27
C GLU A 430 47.16 0.26 5.36
N ALA A 431 47.33 1.57 5.20
CA ALA A 431 46.22 2.53 5.21
C ALA A 431 45.25 2.32 4.02
N ALA A 432 45.78 2.13 2.82
CA ALA A 432 44.96 1.87 1.63
C ALA A 432 44.19 0.54 1.74
N ILE A 433 44.83 -0.52 2.27
CA ILE A 433 44.17 -1.81 2.54
C ILE A 433 43.03 -1.62 3.53
N LYS A 434 43.27 -0.88 4.62
CA LYS A 434 42.23 -0.61 5.63
C LYS A 434 41.07 0.20 5.05
N GLU A 435 41.34 1.16 4.18
CA GLU A 435 40.30 1.92 3.48
C GLU A 435 39.44 0.98 2.61
N ALA A 436 40.06 0.16 1.77
CA ALA A 436 39.37 -0.81 0.92
C ALA A 436 38.53 -1.82 1.72
N GLU A 437 39.05 -2.34 2.84
CA GLU A 437 38.32 -3.25 3.72
C GLU A 437 37.14 -2.61 4.46
N GLY A 438 37.14 -1.28 4.60
CA GLY A 438 36.05 -0.52 5.20
C GLY A 438 34.86 -0.27 4.27
N LEU A 439 34.96 -0.62 2.99
CA LEU A 439 33.92 -0.40 1.99
C LEU A 439 32.94 -1.58 1.93
N SER A 440 31.71 -1.32 1.46
CA SER A 440 30.65 -2.34 1.32
C SER A 440 30.38 -2.68 -0.13
N ALA A 441 30.28 -3.99 -0.44
CA ALA A 441 30.00 -4.48 -1.80
C ALA A 441 28.67 -3.96 -2.37
N ASP A 442 27.68 -3.73 -1.51
CA ASP A 442 26.33 -3.32 -1.92
C ASP A 442 26.26 -1.87 -2.43
N ASP A 443 27.28 -1.06 -2.17
CA ASP A 443 27.32 0.36 -2.56
C ASP A 443 27.81 0.58 -4.00
N TYR A 444 28.40 -0.43 -4.62
CA TYR A 444 29.15 -0.32 -5.87
C TYR A 444 28.66 -1.31 -6.91
N THR A 445 28.90 -1.03 -8.19
CA THR A 445 28.59 -2.00 -9.25
C THR A 445 29.41 -3.26 -9.04
N GLU A 446 28.84 -4.41 -9.39
CA GLU A 446 29.53 -5.69 -9.24
C GLU A 446 30.90 -5.69 -9.95
N ASP A 447 30.98 -5.06 -11.12
CA ASP A 447 32.22 -5.01 -11.92
C ASP A 447 33.31 -4.13 -11.29
N SER A 448 32.93 -2.93 -10.81
CA SER A 448 33.91 -2.04 -10.17
C SER A 448 34.35 -2.59 -8.81
N TRP A 449 33.43 -3.24 -8.08
CA TRP A 449 33.73 -3.92 -6.83
C TRP A 449 34.70 -5.08 -7.01
N LYS A 450 34.45 -5.98 -7.97
CA LYS A 450 35.38 -7.07 -8.30
C LYS A 450 36.76 -6.55 -8.69
N SER A 451 36.81 -5.45 -9.44
CA SER A 451 38.07 -4.82 -9.86
C SER A 451 38.90 -4.34 -8.66
N MET A 452 38.26 -3.70 -7.66
CA MET A 452 38.90 -3.28 -6.42
C MET A 452 39.33 -4.47 -5.56
N GLN A 453 38.51 -5.52 -5.46
CA GLN A 453 38.85 -6.72 -4.68
C GLN A 453 40.11 -7.43 -5.18
N LEU A 454 40.37 -7.41 -6.49
CA LEU A 454 41.59 -7.97 -7.06
C LEU A 454 42.84 -7.19 -6.62
N GLU A 455 42.80 -5.85 -6.70
CA GLU A 455 43.93 -5.01 -6.24
C GLU A 455 44.15 -5.14 -4.72
N LEU A 456 43.07 -5.30 -3.95
CA LEU A 456 43.16 -5.53 -2.52
C LEU A 456 43.86 -6.84 -2.19
N ALA A 457 43.65 -7.89 -2.99
CA ALA A 457 44.35 -9.17 -2.80
C ALA A 457 45.85 -9.03 -3.08
N GLU A 458 46.22 -8.37 -4.18
CA GLU A 458 47.63 -8.11 -4.53
C GLU A 458 48.33 -7.23 -3.48
N ALA A 459 47.66 -6.17 -3.03
CA ALA A 459 48.18 -5.29 -1.97
C ALA A 459 48.42 -6.05 -0.66
N LYS A 460 47.55 -7.01 -0.30
CA LYS A 460 47.72 -7.86 0.88
C LYS A 460 48.86 -8.85 0.74
N GLU A 461 49.07 -9.42 -0.45
CA GLU A 461 50.21 -10.29 -0.72
C GLU A 461 51.53 -9.51 -0.61
N GLU A 462 51.61 -8.33 -1.22
CA GLU A 462 52.79 -7.46 -1.13
C GLU A 462 53.05 -7.00 0.31
N LEU A 463 52.01 -6.68 1.09
CA LEU A 463 52.18 -6.34 2.50
C LEU A 463 52.69 -7.53 3.33
N ALA A 464 52.27 -8.76 3.00
CA ALA A 464 52.69 -9.97 3.71
C ALA A 464 54.15 -10.34 3.41
N ASN A 465 54.64 -10.04 2.20
CA ASN A 465 56.04 -10.26 1.81
C ASN A 465 56.57 -9.08 0.96
N PRO A 466 56.92 -7.94 1.58
CA PRO A 466 57.35 -6.75 0.85
C PRO A 466 58.66 -6.99 0.10
N HIS A 467 58.66 -6.75 -1.21
CA HIS A 467 59.82 -7.01 -2.07
C HIS A 467 60.80 -5.83 -2.12
N THR A 468 60.34 -4.65 -2.54
CA THR A 468 61.12 -3.40 -2.60
C THR A 468 60.25 -2.22 -2.21
N GLN A 469 60.84 -1.05 -1.89
CA GLN A 469 59.99 0.11 -1.54
C GLN A 469 59.11 0.54 -2.72
N SER A 470 59.62 0.37 -3.93
CA SER A 470 58.87 0.65 -5.15
C SER A 470 57.68 -0.28 -5.34
N THR A 471 57.80 -1.59 -5.08
CA THR A 471 56.66 -2.52 -5.18
C THR A 471 55.57 -2.17 -4.16
N VAL A 472 55.96 -1.78 -2.95
CA VAL A 472 55.05 -1.28 -1.91
C VAL A 472 54.33 0.01 -2.35
N ASN A 473 55.08 0.98 -2.88
CA ASN A 473 54.51 2.23 -3.38
C ASN A 473 53.54 1.98 -4.54
N GLU A 474 53.89 1.07 -5.44
CA GLU A 474 53.07 0.73 -6.59
C GLU A 474 51.78 0.00 -6.18
N ALA A 475 51.85 -1.01 -5.32
CA ALA A 475 50.65 -1.66 -4.77
C ALA A 475 49.71 -0.66 -4.08
N THR A 476 50.29 0.34 -3.40
CA THR A 476 49.54 1.45 -2.79
C THR A 476 48.85 2.31 -3.84
N GLU A 477 49.55 2.69 -4.91
CA GLU A 477 49.00 3.50 -6.01
C GLU A 477 47.86 2.76 -6.74
N HIS A 478 48.04 1.47 -7.04
CA HIS A 478 47.02 0.64 -7.70
C HIS A 478 45.76 0.46 -6.87
N LEU A 479 45.91 0.12 -5.58
CA LEU A 479 44.77 -0.05 -4.70
C LEU A 479 43.99 1.26 -4.54
N ASN A 480 44.69 2.39 -4.33
CA ASN A 480 44.04 3.70 -4.26
C ASN A 480 43.35 4.08 -5.58
N ALA A 481 43.95 3.76 -6.72
CA ALA A 481 43.32 3.98 -8.02
C ALA A 481 42.06 3.15 -8.18
N ALA A 482 42.06 1.88 -7.74
CA ALA A 482 40.88 1.02 -7.81
C ALA A 482 39.78 1.43 -6.83
N ILE A 483 40.13 1.88 -5.61
CA ILE A 483 39.17 2.51 -4.67
C ILE A 483 38.53 3.73 -5.34
N LYS A 484 39.34 4.59 -5.99
CA LYS A 484 38.84 5.79 -6.68
C LYS A 484 38.00 5.46 -7.91
N ALA A 485 38.30 4.37 -8.60
CA ALA A 485 37.60 3.90 -9.79
C ALA A 485 36.32 3.11 -9.46
N LEU A 486 36.02 2.90 -8.18
CA LEU A 486 34.75 2.30 -7.76
C LEU A 486 33.58 3.11 -8.31
N VAL A 487 32.78 2.44 -9.14
CA VAL A 487 31.56 3.00 -9.69
C VAL A 487 30.48 2.66 -8.70
N LYS A 488 29.91 3.67 -8.05
CA LYS A 488 28.71 3.46 -7.24
C LYS A 488 27.70 2.71 -8.09
N ALA A 489 27.10 1.64 -7.56
CA ALA A 489 25.98 1.01 -8.22
C ALA A 489 25.03 2.15 -8.59
N GLN A 490 24.53 2.18 -9.83
CA GLN A 490 23.45 3.10 -10.16
C GLN A 490 22.26 2.71 -9.28
N ASN A 491 22.25 3.24 -8.07
CA ASN A 491 21.05 3.73 -7.47
C ASN A 491 20.64 4.86 -8.42
N GLU A 492 19.67 4.56 -9.30
CA GLU A 492 18.62 5.54 -9.53
C GLU A 492 18.40 6.25 -8.20
N GLN A 493 18.66 7.56 -8.21
CA GLN A 493 18.44 8.46 -7.09
C GLN A 493 17.25 7.95 -6.30
N ALA A 494 17.44 7.57 -5.02
CA ALA A 494 16.41 6.91 -4.22
C ALA A 494 15.07 7.59 -4.50
N THR A 495 14.14 6.88 -5.14
CA THR A 495 12.95 7.52 -5.69
C THR A 495 12.05 7.85 -4.51
N TYR A 496 11.92 9.14 -4.20
CA TYR A 496 10.95 9.61 -3.23
C TYR A 496 9.65 9.89 -3.96
N VAL A 497 8.55 9.41 -3.43
CA VAL A 497 7.21 9.63 -3.97
C VAL A 497 6.28 10.12 -2.88
N LEU A 498 5.28 10.89 -3.24
CA LEU A 498 4.10 11.10 -2.40
C LEU A 498 3.08 10.02 -2.78
N MET A 499 2.64 9.20 -1.82
CA MET A 499 1.82 8.01 -2.11
C MET A 499 0.56 7.97 -1.25
N ASN A 500 -0.53 7.49 -1.83
CA ASN A 500 -1.76 7.14 -1.10
C ASN A 500 -1.59 5.80 -0.37
N ILE A 501 -1.65 5.80 0.96
CA ILE A 501 -1.43 4.62 1.81
C ILE A 501 -2.70 4.35 2.64
N PRO A 502 -3.32 3.16 2.53
CA PRO A 502 -4.47 2.80 3.35
C PRO A 502 -4.16 2.90 4.85
N TYR A 503 -5.14 3.31 5.68
CA TYR A 503 -4.92 3.52 7.12
C TYR A 503 -4.25 2.33 7.82
N ALA A 504 -4.75 1.12 7.57
CA ALA A 504 -4.24 -0.11 8.18
C ALA A 504 -2.77 -0.35 7.81
N LYS A 505 -2.35 0.04 6.60
CA LYS A 505 -0.97 -0.10 6.13
C LYS A 505 -0.06 0.98 6.69
N PHE A 506 -0.55 2.21 6.79
CA PHE A 506 0.19 3.33 7.37
C PHE A 506 0.50 3.08 8.85
N TYR A 507 -0.53 2.77 9.65
CA TYR A 507 -0.42 2.69 11.10
C TYR A 507 0.24 1.41 11.60
N LYS A 508 0.30 0.32 10.80
CA LYS A 508 0.84 -0.99 11.22
C LYS A 508 2.22 -0.94 11.89
N ALA A 509 3.10 -0.03 11.45
CA ALA A 509 4.44 0.17 12.03
C ALA A 509 4.53 1.38 12.99
N GLU A 510 3.47 2.19 13.09
CA GLU A 510 3.41 3.37 13.97
C GLU A 510 2.77 3.06 15.32
N VAL A 511 1.83 2.12 15.35
CA VAL A 511 1.03 1.82 16.53
C VAL A 511 1.39 0.47 17.14
N LYS A 512 1.34 0.40 18.47
CA LYS A 512 1.45 -0.84 19.26
C LYS A 512 0.04 -1.24 19.70
N ASN A 513 -0.69 -1.85 18.76
CA ASN A 513 -2.06 -2.30 18.94
C ASN A 513 -2.35 -3.45 17.96
N ASP A 514 -3.01 -4.51 18.43
CA ASP A 514 -3.32 -5.70 17.63
C ASP A 514 -4.57 -5.52 16.73
N VAL A 515 -5.33 -4.45 16.92
CA VAL A 515 -6.50 -4.11 16.11
C VAL A 515 -6.08 -3.12 15.02
N ASP A 516 -6.29 -3.47 13.76
CA ASP A 516 -5.96 -2.60 12.62
C ASP A 516 -6.81 -1.31 12.60
N VAL A 517 -6.27 -0.25 12.00
CA VAL A 517 -7.01 0.99 11.72
C VAL A 517 -7.66 0.88 10.34
N ASP A 518 -8.94 0.52 10.28
CA ASP A 518 -9.72 0.38 9.04
C ASP A 518 -10.15 1.72 8.40
N VAL A 519 -10.81 1.62 7.24
CA VAL A 519 -11.34 2.78 6.48
C VAL A 519 -12.51 3.44 7.21
N PHE A 520 -12.67 4.75 7.07
CA PHE A 520 -13.78 5.48 7.67
C PHE A 520 -14.92 5.70 6.65
N THR A 521 -16.14 5.30 6.99
CA THR A 521 -17.33 5.54 6.14
C THR A 521 -18.09 6.78 6.60
N SER A 522 -18.54 7.61 5.65
CA SER A 522 -19.24 8.87 5.94
C SER A 522 -20.69 8.86 5.48
N ALA A 523 -21.62 9.18 6.37
CA ALA A 523 -23.00 9.50 6.02
C ALA A 523 -23.12 10.83 5.25
N THR A 524 -22.11 11.70 5.32
CA THR A 524 -22.07 12.98 4.60
C THR A 524 -20.98 12.95 3.53
N LEU A 525 -21.36 12.47 2.34
CA LEU A 525 -20.53 12.32 1.14
C LEU A 525 -19.69 13.56 0.78
N ASN A 526 -20.18 14.77 1.04
CA ASN A 526 -19.43 16.00 0.72
C ASN A 526 -18.29 16.28 1.69
N LYS A 527 -18.35 15.81 2.95
CA LYS A 527 -17.32 16.13 3.95
C LYS A 527 -15.99 15.45 3.66
N THR A 528 -16.03 14.18 3.25
CA THR A 528 -14.84 13.40 2.84
C THR A 528 -14.15 14.03 1.65
N ARG A 529 -14.93 14.64 0.75
CA ARG A 529 -14.48 15.34 -0.45
C ARG A 529 -14.07 16.80 -0.22
N THR A 530 -14.08 17.29 1.02
CA THR A 530 -13.74 18.69 1.35
C THR A 530 -12.36 18.76 2.01
N ALA A 531 -11.33 19.18 1.28
CA ALA A 531 -9.94 19.18 1.76
C ALA A 531 -9.70 20.03 3.03
N SER A 532 -10.50 21.07 3.31
CA SER A 532 -10.38 21.81 4.58
C SER A 532 -10.83 21.01 5.82
N LEU A 533 -11.48 19.86 5.62
CA LEU A 533 -11.96 18.96 6.67
C LEU A 533 -11.20 17.63 6.68
N SER A 534 -10.80 17.13 5.51
CA SER A 534 -10.15 15.82 5.31
C SER A 534 -8.77 15.91 4.65
N GLY A 535 -8.19 17.10 4.54
CA GLY A 535 -6.89 17.30 3.89
C GLY A 535 -5.80 16.50 4.58
N GLY A 536 -4.98 15.80 3.78
CA GLY A 536 -3.97 14.85 4.26
C GLY A 536 -4.42 13.39 4.12
N SER A 537 -5.74 13.18 4.00
CA SER A 537 -6.34 11.91 3.60
C SER A 537 -6.61 11.82 2.10
N TYR A 538 -7.01 10.64 1.62
CA TYR A 538 -7.54 10.44 0.26
C TYR A 538 -8.77 9.54 0.28
N HIS A 539 -9.56 9.61 -0.79
CA HIS A 539 -10.69 8.71 -1.03
C HIS A 539 -10.67 8.17 -2.47
N VAL A 540 -10.95 6.87 -2.61
CA VAL A 540 -11.02 6.20 -3.92
C VAL A 540 -12.38 6.47 -4.58
N ASN A 541 -13.45 6.42 -3.79
CA ASN A 541 -14.81 6.52 -4.30
C ASN A 541 -15.16 7.98 -4.62
N ALA A 542 -15.45 8.27 -5.89
CA ALA A 542 -15.82 9.61 -6.36
C ALA A 542 -17.10 10.17 -5.71
N ASP A 543 -17.95 9.30 -5.14
CA ASP A 543 -19.14 9.71 -4.39
C ASP A 543 -18.81 10.21 -2.97
N GLY A 544 -17.61 9.98 -2.45
CA GLY A 544 -17.21 10.38 -1.10
C GLY A 544 -17.75 9.49 0.02
N SER A 545 -18.14 8.26 -0.29
CA SER A 545 -18.68 7.30 0.68
C SER A 545 -17.74 6.95 1.83
N GLN A 546 -16.42 7.02 1.62
CA GLN A 546 -15.41 6.70 2.62
C GLN A 546 -14.11 7.48 2.43
N ILE A 547 -13.26 7.43 3.46
CA ILE A 547 -11.85 7.82 3.43
C ILE A 547 -11.03 6.55 3.61
N ASP A 548 -10.13 6.28 2.65
CA ASP A 548 -9.42 5.02 2.53
C ASP A 548 -8.09 5.02 3.29
N GLY A 549 -7.45 6.19 3.37
CA GLY A 549 -6.16 6.31 4.03
C GLY A 549 -5.59 7.71 3.99
N ILE A 550 -4.28 7.79 3.95
CA ILE A 550 -3.53 9.05 4.00
C ILE A 550 -2.56 9.18 2.84
N THR A 551 -2.32 10.39 2.39
CA THR A 551 -1.28 10.67 1.40
C THR A 551 0.02 11.03 2.13
N PHE A 552 1.11 10.30 1.90
CA PHE A 552 2.33 10.40 2.72
C PHE A 552 3.62 10.25 1.89
N PRO A 553 4.73 10.93 2.25
CA PRO A 553 6.00 10.76 1.56
C PRO A 553 6.62 9.38 1.80
N VAL A 554 7.12 8.74 0.75
CA VAL A 554 7.65 7.39 0.74
C VAL A 554 8.97 7.34 0.00
N LYS A 555 9.97 6.70 0.61
CA LYS A 555 11.22 6.30 -0.04
C LYS A 555 11.05 4.90 -0.59
N VAL A 556 11.17 4.76 -1.91
CA VAL A 556 10.96 3.50 -2.64
C VAL A 556 12.26 2.70 -2.64
N ASP A 557 12.22 1.47 -2.09
CA ASP A 557 13.33 0.52 -2.17
C ASP A 557 13.56 0.07 -3.62
N LYS A 558 14.81 -0.21 -3.98
CA LYS A 558 15.23 -0.58 -5.35
C LYS A 558 14.51 -1.81 -5.91
N ASN A 559 13.97 -2.68 -5.06
CA ASN A 559 13.26 -3.89 -5.48
C ASN A 559 11.73 -3.71 -5.57
N VAL A 560 11.23 -2.49 -5.33
CA VAL A 560 9.80 -2.20 -5.33
C VAL A 560 9.39 -1.65 -6.70
N ASP A 561 8.76 -2.51 -7.50
CA ASP A 561 8.17 -2.11 -8.77
C ASP A 561 6.82 -1.38 -8.55
N LEU A 562 6.79 -0.08 -8.85
CA LEU A 562 5.58 0.75 -8.78
C LEU A 562 4.79 0.81 -10.09
N SER A 563 5.27 0.21 -11.19
CA SER A 563 4.65 0.33 -12.52
C SER A 563 3.19 -0.15 -12.58
N LYS A 564 2.79 -1.02 -11.64
CA LYS A 564 1.42 -1.51 -11.48
C LYS A 564 0.47 -0.53 -10.78
N TYR A 565 0.99 0.54 -10.18
CA TYR A 565 0.22 1.56 -9.49
C TYR A 565 0.11 2.83 -10.32
N LYS A 566 -0.96 3.60 -10.12
CA LYS A 566 -1.20 4.82 -10.89
C LYS A 566 -0.20 5.92 -10.52
N GLN A 567 0.69 6.25 -11.45
CA GLN A 567 1.48 7.46 -11.38
C GLN A 567 0.61 8.69 -11.73
N VAL A 568 0.66 9.69 -10.85
CA VAL A 568 0.13 11.04 -11.00
C VAL A 568 1.29 11.97 -11.37
N THR A 569 1.06 12.83 -12.35
CA THR A 569 2.03 13.77 -12.93
C THR A 569 1.51 15.20 -12.82
N ASP A 570 2.34 16.21 -13.09
CA ASP A 570 1.94 17.62 -13.05
C ASP A 570 0.79 17.98 -14.00
N THR A 571 0.56 17.17 -15.02
CA THR A 571 -0.54 17.35 -15.99
C THR A 571 -1.85 16.72 -15.56
N ASP A 572 -1.84 15.83 -14.57
CA ASP A 572 -3.07 15.18 -14.07
C ASP A 572 -3.87 16.14 -13.18
N SER A 573 -5.20 16.04 -13.25
CA SER A 573 -6.10 16.82 -12.40
C SER A 573 -7.40 16.08 -12.09
N VAL A 574 -8.06 16.49 -11.01
CA VAL A 574 -9.40 16.03 -10.64
C VAL A 574 -10.26 17.19 -10.14
N ASP A 575 -11.46 17.30 -10.68
CA ASP A 575 -12.46 18.26 -10.24
C ASP A 575 -13.37 17.65 -9.18
N ILE A 576 -13.45 18.32 -8.04
CA ILE A 576 -14.32 17.90 -6.94
C ILE A 576 -15.34 19.00 -6.67
N THR A 577 -16.60 18.68 -6.98
CA THR A 577 -17.75 19.51 -6.65
C THR A 577 -18.39 19.05 -5.34
N VAL A 578 -18.49 19.96 -4.37
CA VAL A 578 -19.18 19.74 -3.11
C VAL A 578 -20.31 20.76 -2.92
N THR A 579 -21.40 20.33 -2.30
CA THR A 579 -22.49 21.22 -1.89
C THR A 579 -22.58 21.26 -0.37
N ILE A 580 -22.25 22.40 0.23
CA ILE A 580 -22.28 22.59 1.69
C ILE A 580 -23.25 23.72 2.00
N LYS A 581 -24.26 23.44 2.84
CA LYS A 581 -25.30 24.42 3.24
C LYS A 581 -26.00 25.11 2.05
N GLY A 582 -26.23 24.37 0.95
CA GLY A 582 -26.90 24.87 -0.25
C GLY A 582 -26.01 25.67 -1.21
N GLN A 583 -24.74 25.89 -0.88
CA GLN A 583 -23.74 26.48 -1.78
C GLN A 583 -22.92 25.37 -2.43
N THR A 584 -22.82 25.41 -3.76
CA THR A 584 -22.02 24.46 -4.54
C THR A 584 -20.72 25.12 -4.96
N SER A 585 -19.60 24.46 -4.69
CA SER A 585 -18.25 24.89 -5.11
C SER A 585 -17.53 23.73 -5.80
N THR A 586 -16.82 24.02 -6.89
CA THR A 586 -15.92 23.08 -7.54
C THR A 586 -14.48 23.51 -7.29
N THR A 587 -13.64 22.57 -6.85
CA THR A 587 -12.20 22.77 -6.68
C THR A 587 -11.46 21.80 -7.59
N THR A 588 -10.56 22.33 -8.40
CA THR A 588 -9.66 21.54 -9.25
C THR A 588 -8.37 21.28 -8.48
N TYR A 589 -8.03 20.00 -8.30
CA TYR A 589 -6.76 19.57 -7.73
C TYR A 589 -5.84 19.12 -8.87
N THR A 590 -4.63 19.64 -8.94
CA THR A 590 -3.68 19.40 -10.04
C THR A 590 -2.37 18.83 -9.52
N GLY A 591 -1.64 18.09 -10.36
CA GLY A 591 -0.35 17.52 -9.99
C GLY A 591 -0.46 16.61 -8.77
N LYS A 592 0.47 16.74 -7.84
CA LYS A 592 0.48 15.95 -6.58
C LYS A 592 -0.82 16.03 -5.78
N ASP A 593 -1.56 17.15 -5.86
CA ASP A 593 -2.80 17.32 -5.10
C ASP A 593 -3.97 16.51 -5.70
N ALA A 594 -3.85 16.04 -6.95
CA ALA A 594 -4.83 15.13 -7.55
C ALA A 594 -4.85 13.74 -6.87
N LEU A 595 -3.86 13.43 -6.03
CA LEU A 595 -3.87 12.25 -5.14
C LEU A 595 -5.05 12.25 -4.15
N PHE A 596 -5.65 13.42 -3.86
CA PHE A 596 -6.76 13.54 -2.93
C PHE A 596 -7.98 12.67 -3.31
N GLN A 597 -8.20 12.43 -4.61
CA GLN A 597 -9.16 11.44 -5.09
C GLN A 597 -8.50 10.52 -6.12
N ASN A 598 -7.90 9.43 -5.64
CA ASN A 598 -7.20 8.45 -6.45
C ASN A 598 -7.19 7.07 -5.78
N GLU A 599 -6.76 6.04 -6.49
CA GLU A 599 -6.72 4.66 -5.97
C GLU A 599 -5.63 4.45 -4.90
N ASP A 600 -5.72 3.33 -4.19
CA ASP A 600 -4.69 2.92 -3.22
C ASP A 600 -3.33 2.80 -3.91
N TYR A 601 -2.29 3.33 -3.24
CA TYR A 601 -0.91 3.36 -3.72
C TYR A 601 -0.66 4.17 -4.99
N ALA A 602 -1.63 4.94 -5.48
CA ALA A 602 -1.36 5.99 -6.45
C ALA A 602 -0.27 6.93 -5.91
N TYR A 603 0.64 7.35 -6.78
CA TYR A 603 1.85 8.05 -6.35
C TYR A 603 2.27 9.18 -7.29
N TYR A 604 2.98 10.16 -6.76
CA TYR A 604 3.57 11.29 -7.48
C TYR A 604 5.07 11.37 -7.16
N ASN A 605 5.93 11.50 -8.17
CA ASN A 605 7.39 11.55 -7.96
C ASN A 605 7.82 12.89 -7.34
N LEU A 606 8.58 12.84 -6.26
CA LEU A 606 9.13 14.03 -5.60
C LEU A 606 10.52 14.34 -6.16
N THR A 607 10.75 15.61 -6.49
CA THR A 607 12.05 16.11 -6.96
C THR A 607 13.01 16.44 -5.82
N GLU A 608 12.49 16.56 -4.59
CA GLU A 608 13.23 16.88 -3.38
C GLU A 608 13.08 15.78 -2.34
N VAL A 609 14.12 15.59 -1.52
CA VAL A 609 14.08 14.64 -0.40
C VAL A 609 13.13 15.19 0.68
N PRO A 610 12.06 14.46 1.03
CA PRO A 610 11.17 14.85 2.12
C PRO A 610 11.92 14.90 3.46
N SER A 611 11.59 15.86 4.31
CA SER A 611 12.16 15.95 5.67
C SER A 611 11.80 14.77 6.58
N TYR A 612 10.75 14.04 6.21
CA TYR A 612 10.35 12.78 6.82
C TYR A 612 9.59 11.93 5.78
N TYR A 613 9.73 10.61 5.86
CA TYR A 613 9.13 9.67 4.90
C TYR A 613 8.98 8.27 5.52
N LYS A 614 8.17 7.41 4.90
CA LYS A 614 8.19 5.96 5.18
C LYS A 614 9.06 5.24 4.17
N GLU A 615 9.78 4.21 4.61
CA GLU A 615 10.44 3.29 3.69
C GLU A 615 9.46 2.20 3.27
N VAL A 616 9.36 1.94 1.96
CA VAL A 616 8.51 0.86 1.42
C VAL A 616 9.37 -0.28 0.88
N SER A 617 8.95 -1.50 1.18
CA SER A 617 9.51 -2.76 0.67
C SER A 617 8.37 -3.64 0.14
N VAL A 618 8.69 -4.77 -0.49
CA VAL A 618 7.70 -5.80 -0.85
C VAL A 618 7.83 -7.03 0.04
N ASP A 619 6.70 -7.68 0.33
CA ASP A 619 6.70 -8.99 0.97
C ASP A 619 6.89 -10.14 -0.03
N LYS A 620 6.90 -11.38 0.49
CA LYS A 620 7.10 -12.60 -0.32
C LYS A 620 6.06 -12.76 -1.43
N ASP A 621 4.90 -12.11 -1.28
CA ASP A 621 3.78 -12.17 -2.22
C ASP A 621 3.76 -10.93 -3.15
N GLY A 622 4.77 -10.04 -3.05
CA GLY A 622 4.87 -8.83 -3.85
C GLY A 622 3.97 -7.67 -3.40
N ASN A 623 3.43 -7.72 -2.18
CA ASN A 623 2.61 -6.64 -1.60
C ASN A 623 3.48 -5.60 -0.90
N LEU A 624 3.11 -4.32 -1.02
CA LEU A 624 3.82 -3.22 -0.34
C LEU A 624 3.75 -3.35 1.19
N LYS A 625 4.90 -3.22 1.83
CA LYS A 625 5.11 -3.14 3.27
C LYS A 625 5.78 -1.83 3.63
N PHE A 626 5.16 -1.09 4.53
CA PHE A 626 5.65 0.21 4.98
C PHE A 626 6.32 0.07 6.35
N GLY A 627 7.54 0.58 6.46
CA GLY A 627 8.26 0.69 7.72
C GLY A 627 7.73 1.79 8.61
N LYS A 628 8.35 1.96 9.78
CA LYS A 628 8.13 3.11 10.65
C LYS A 628 8.60 4.40 9.95
N THR A 629 7.97 5.52 10.25
CA THR A 629 8.35 6.81 9.67
C THR A 629 9.76 7.19 10.09
N VAL A 630 10.57 7.58 9.12
CA VAL A 630 11.95 8.06 9.25
C VAL A 630 11.95 9.58 9.07
N GLY A 631 12.58 10.30 9.99
CA GLY A 631 12.67 11.76 9.94
C GLY A 631 12.87 12.36 11.33
N ASN A 632 13.18 13.66 11.37
CA ASN A 632 13.31 14.38 12.63
C ASN A 632 11.92 14.70 13.20
N VAL A 633 11.77 14.53 14.51
CA VAL A 633 10.54 14.85 15.24
C VAL A 633 10.74 16.14 16.01
N THR A 634 9.92 17.14 15.72
CA THR A 634 9.91 18.41 16.45
C THR A 634 9.04 18.25 17.69
N THR A 635 9.55 18.62 18.86
CA THR A 635 8.76 18.60 20.10
C THR A 635 8.09 19.95 20.31
N LEU A 636 6.77 19.94 20.54
CA LEU A 636 5.98 21.13 20.88
C LEU A 636 5.65 21.10 22.37
N GLU A 637 6.40 21.86 23.16
CA GLU A 637 6.23 21.95 24.61
C GLU A 637 5.25 23.06 25.02
N GLY A 638 4.78 22.99 26.28
CA GLY A 638 3.95 24.04 26.88
C GLY A 638 2.46 24.01 26.51
N LEU A 639 2.00 22.93 25.88
CA LEU A 639 0.58 22.73 25.58
C LEU A 639 -0.10 21.93 26.70
N SER A 640 -1.29 22.37 27.11
CA SER A 640 -2.17 21.66 28.03
C SER A 640 -3.24 20.90 27.26
N ALA A 641 -3.72 19.80 27.83
CA ALA A 641 -4.82 19.06 27.26
C ALA A 641 -5.86 18.67 28.33
N GLU A 642 -7.13 18.69 27.94
CA GLU A 642 -8.26 18.29 28.77
C GLU A 642 -9.00 17.12 28.11
N LEU A 643 -9.34 16.10 28.91
CA LEU A 643 -10.07 14.93 28.45
C LEU A 643 -11.52 15.00 28.93
N SER A 644 -12.45 15.18 27.99
CA SER A 644 -13.89 15.11 28.23
C SER A 644 -14.42 13.70 28.04
N THR A 645 -15.21 13.19 28.98
CA THR A 645 -15.91 11.91 28.90
C THR A 645 -17.37 12.03 28.42
N GLU A 646 -17.88 13.26 28.33
CA GLU A 646 -19.20 13.60 27.79
C GLU A 646 -19.03 14.50 26.58
N THR A 647 -19.19 13.92 25.39
CA THR A 647 -18.99 14.63 24.13
C THR A 647 -19.91 14.09 23.05
N LYS A 648 -20.20 14.93 22.06
CA LYS A 648 -20.96 14.56 20.86
C LYS A 648 -20.09 13.93 19.76
N TYR A 649 -18.77 13.85 19.98
CA TYR A 649 -17.78 13.39 18.99
C TYR A 649 -17.27 11.97 19.24
N GLY A 650 -17.69 11.31 20.32
CA GLY A 650 -17.28 9.96 20.68
C GLY A 650 -17.49 9.65 22.16
N ASP A 651 -16.82 8.62 22.65
CA ASP A 651 -16.79 8.31 24.08
C ASP A 651 -15.85 9.23 24.85
N TYR A 652 -14.79 9.71 24.19
CA TYR A 652 -13.81 10.61 24.77
C TYR A 652 -13.43 11.69 23.74
N GLN A 653 -13.14 12.88 24.23
CA GLN A 653 -12.56 13.96 23.44
C GLN A 653 -11.37 14.56 24.21
N LEU A 654 -10.22 14.59 23.56
CA LEU A 654 -9.00 15.22 24.03
C LEU A 654 -8.84 16.56 23.28
N ASP A 655 -9.02 17.65 24.03
CA ASP A 655 -8.83 19.00 23.53
C ASP A 655 -7.45 19.49 23.95
N ILE A 656 -6.60 19.82 22.97
CA ILE A 656 -5.23 20.30 23.20
C ILE A 656 -5.18 21.80 22.90
N ASP A 657 -5.03 22.61 23.94
CA ASP A 657 -5.06 24.06 23.84
C ASP A 657 -3.89 24.58 23.00
N GLY A 658 -4.19 25.42 21.99
CA GLY A 658 -3.18 26.04 21.13
C GLY A 658 -2.54 25.11 20.08
N LEU A 659 -2.92 23.84 19.99
CA LEU A 659 -2.30 22.87 19.06
C LEU A 659 -2.33 23.35 17.60
N ARG A 660 -3.50 23.78 17.11
CA ARG A 660 -3.65 24.25 15.73
C ARG A 660 -2.78 25.46 15.45
N ASP A 661 -2.73 26.40 16.38
CA ASP A 661 -1.97 27.64 16.20
C ASP A 661 -0.47 27.33 16.13
N LYS A 662 0.02 26.45 17.01
CA LYS A 662 1.41 25.95 16.98
C LYS A 662 1.76 25.23 15.68
N LEU A 663 0.92 24.30 15.23
CA LEU A 663 1.15 23.62 13.94
C LEU A 663 1.18 24.63 12.78
N THR A 664 0.30 25.64 12.81
CA THR A 664 0.24 26.70 11.79
C THR A 664 1.48 27.62 11.84
N GLU A 665 2.01 27.94 13.03
CA GLU A 665 3.27 28.68 13.20
C GLU A 665 4.45 27.98 12.52
N HIS A 666 4.43 26.64 12.50
CA HIS A 666 5.40 25.81 11.76
C HIS A 666 5.03 25.58 10.28
N GLY A 667 4.04 26.31 9.77
CA GLY A 667 3.62 26.29 8.37
C GLY A 667 2.76 25.08 7.97
N ALA A 668 2.35 24.23 8.92
CA ALA A 668 1.48 23.09 8.63
C ALA A 668 0.08 23.57 8.23
N THR A 669 -0.40 23.07 7.11
CA THR A 669 -1.73 23.40 6.57
C THR A 669 -2.73 22.26 6.74
N LYS A 670 -2.24 21.03 6.97
CA LYS A 670 -3.05 19.83 7.14
C LYS A 670 -2.34 18.79 8.02
N ILE A 671 -3.13 17.93 8.67
CA ILE A 671 -2.63 16.75 9.40
C ILE A 671 -2.85 15.54 8.50
N ASN A 672 -1.82 14.74 8.27
CA ASN A 672 -1.91 13.49 7.52
C ASN A 672 -2.27 12.32 8.44
N GLY A 673 -1.82 12.32 9.70
CA GLY A 673 -2.16 11.27 10.67
C GLY A 673 -1.87 11.70 12.11
N VAL A 674 -2.44 11.01 13.08
CA VAL A 674 -2.22 11.25 14.51
C VAL A 674 -2.09 9.93 15.25
N VAL A 675 -1.12 9.85 16.16
CA VAL A 675 -0.93 8.73 17.08
C VAL A 675 -1.00 9.23 18.52
N ILE A 676 -1.85 8.59 19.34
CA ILE A 676 -1.89 8.81 20.79
C ILE A 676 -1.02 7.74 21.45
N ASN A 677 -0.09 8.16 22.33
CA ASN A 677 0.80 7.26 23.06
C ASN A 677 0.42 7.19 24.53
N THR A 678 0.49 6.00 25.11
CA THR A 678 0.19 5.77 26.52
C THR A 678 1.41 5.33 27.33
N LYS A 679 1.38 5.60 28.63
CA LYS A 679 2.40 5.23 29.61
C LYS A 679 2.62 3.71 29.68
N GLU A 680 1.55 2.96 29.44
CA GLU A 680 1.52 1.50 29.43
C GLU A 680 2.15 0.91 28.15
N GLY A 681 2.61 1.76 27.22
CA GLY A 681 3.34 1.36 26.02
C GLY A 681 2.46 0.99 24.83
N SER A 682 1.15 1.18 24.92
CA SER A 682 0.23 1.07 23.78
C SER A 682 0.21 2.37 22.98
N SER A 683 -0.20 2.29 21.72
CA SER A 683 -0.46 3.49 20.92
C SER A 683 -1.60 3.28 19.93
N TYR A 684 -2.25 4.39 19.56
CA TYR A 684 -3.54 4.36 18.86
C TYR A 684 -3.57 5.37 17.71
N GLY A 685 -3.88 4.92 16.50
CA GLY A 685 -3.90 5.74 15.30
C GLY A 685 -5.30 6.31 15.03
N LEU A 686 -5.38 7.59 14.65
CA LEU A 686 -6.65 8.29 14.46
C LEU A 686 -7.04 8.45 12.98
N ARG A 687 -8.34 8.44 12.70
CA ARG A 687 -8.92 8.64 11.35
C ARG A 687 -9.47 10.05 11.18
N HIS A 688 -9.38 10.58 9.95
CA HIS A 688 -10.05 11.82 9.58
C HIS A 688 -11.57 11.69 9.67
N LEU A 689 -12.25 12.76 10.09
CA LEU A 689 -13.72 12.87 10.20
C LEU A 689 -14.42 11.87 11.13
N GLU A 690 -13.71 10.89 11.67
CA GLU A 690 -14.13 10.15 12.86
C GLU A 690 -13.48 10.75 14.11
N ASN A 691 -12.15 10.88 14.07
CA ASN A 691 -11.35 11.15 15.26
C ASN A 691 -10.66 12.52 15.20
N ILE A 692 -10.16 12.92 14.03
CA ILE A 692 -9.44 14.18 13.85
C ILE A 692 -10.39 15.25 13.33
N TRP A 693 -10.61 16.30 14.14
CA TRP A 693 -11.50 17.41 13.81
C TRP A 693 -10.74 18.74 13.84
N LYS A 694 -10.77 19.47 12.71
CA LYS A 694 -10.22 20.84 12.56
C LYS A 694 -8.75 21.02 13.04
N MET A 695 -7.93 19.98 12.99
CA MET A 695 -6.54 19.96 13.46
C MET A 695 -6.32 20.25 14.96
N LYS A 696 -7.37 20.22 15.81
CA LYS A 696 -7.22 20.48 17.25
C LYS A 696 -8.12 19.67 18.18
N GLU A 697 -9.22 19.15 17.68
CA GLU A 697 -10.20 18.38 18.44
C GLU A 697 -9.96 16.89 18.10
N LEU A 698 -9.49 16.09 19.07
CA LEU A 698 -9.25 14.65 18.89
C LEU A 698 -10.29 13.85 19.68
N ALA A 699 -11.03 12.96 19.04
CA ALA A 699 -12.08 12.18 19.72
C ALA A 699 -12.06 10.71 19.31
N TRP A 700 -12.54 9.81 20.15
CA TRP A 700 -12.65 8.39 19.82
C TRP A 700 -13.76 7.70 20.59
N SER A 701 -14.23 6.59 20.04
CA SER A 701 -15.22 5.72 20.67
C SER A 701 -14.57 4.39 21.03
N THR A 702 -14.97 3.84 22.17
CA THR A 702 -14.45 2.60 22.79
C THR A 702 -15.50 1.48 22.85
N GLY A 703 -16.74 1.79 22.44
CA GLY A 703 -17.83 0.84 22.27
C GLY A 703 -19.14 1.28 22.91
N PHE A 704 -19.18 2.44 23.59
CA PHE A 704 -20.40 2.99 24.18
C PHE A 704 -21.13 3.91 23.19
N THR A 705 -20.39 4.58 22.31
CA THR A 705 -20.93 5.37 21.20
C THR A 705 -20.79 4.61 19.89
N GLU A 706 -21.90 4.07 19.37
CA GLU A 706 -21.93 3.28 18.12
C GLU A 706 -21.91 4.14 16.85
N SER A 707 -22.32 5.41 16.92
CA SER A 707 -22.29 6.32 15.77
C SER A 707 -22.08 7.78 16.18
N VAL A 708 -21.34 8.53 15.35
CA VAL A 708 -21.09 9.97 15.50
C VAL A 708 -21.49 10.65 14.21
N HIS A 709 -22.34 11.68 14.29
CA HIS A 709 -22.86 12.42 13.12
C HIS A 709 -23.49 11.54 12.03
N GLY A 710 -24.08 10.40 12.42
CA GLY A 710 -24.72 9.44 11.51
C GLY A 710 -23.75 8.45 10.87
N CYS A 711 -22.46 8.49 11.20
CA CYS A 711 -21.44 7.54 10.76
C CYS A 711 -21.17 6.50 11.86
N PRO A 712 -21.03 5.21 11.53
CA PRO A 712 -20.63 4.19 12.51
C PRO A 712 -19.21 4.49 13.04
N THR A 713 -18.94 4.08 14.28
CA THR A 713 -17.62 4.26 14.91
C THR A 713 -16.79 2.98 14.87
N SER A 714 -15.48 3.14 14.70
CA SER A 714 -14.49 2.06 14.60
C SER A 714 -13.91 1.73 15.98
N SER A 715 -14.80 1.41 16.92
CA SER A 715 -14.51 1.47 18.35
C SER A 715 -13.57 0.39 18.89
N ALA A 716 -13.44 -0.74 18.19
CA ALA A 716 -12.59 -1.86 18.60
C ALA A 716 -11.12 -1.45 18.79
N HIS A 717 -10.60 -0.54 17.95
CA HIS A 717 -9.21 -0.07 18.01
C HIS A 717 -8.89 0.63 19.33
N TYR A 718 -9.86 1.35 19.92
CA TYR A 718 -9.63 2.20 21.10
C TYR A 718 -10.11 1.57 22.41
N LYS A 719 -10.81 0.42 22.35
CA LYS A 719 -11.44 -0.20 23.52
C LYS A 719 -10.45 -0.45 24.67
N ALA A 720 -9.23 -0.87 24.36
CA ALA A 720 -8.19 -1.15 25.35
C ALA A 720 -7.58 0.12 25.99
N MET A 721 -7.86 1.31 25.45
CA MET A 721 -7.35 2.58 25.97
C MET A 721 -7.98 2.96 27.32
N MET A 722 -9.18 2.46 27.62
CA MET A 722 -9.81 2.68 28.92
C MET A 722 -8.94 2.12 30.06
N GLY A 723 -8.66 2.95 31.07
CA GLY A 723 -7.79 2.61 32.18
C GLY A 723 -6.29 2.80 31.91
N GLN A 724 -5.92 3.30 30.73
CA GLN A 724 -4.54 3.69 30.39
C GLN A 724 -4.31 5.18 30.62
N THR A 725 -3.04 5.60 30.58
CA THR A 725 -2.62 6.98 30.81
C THR A 725 -1.98 7.55 29.55
N ILE A 726 -2.58 8.56 28.93
CA ILE A 726 -2.03 9.27 27.77
C ILE A 726 -0.85 10.12 28.23
N THR A 727 0.26 10.04 27.50
CA THR A 727 1.50 10.79 27.80
C THR A 727 1.93 11.72 26.67
N SER A 728 1.56 11.42 25.43
CA SER A 728 1.85 12.30 24.30
C SER A 728 0.95 12.04 23.09
N VAL A 729 0.92 13.02 22.20
CA VAL A 729 0.31 12.91 20.88
C VAL A 729 1.37 13.19 19.82
N THR A 730 1.44 12.36 18.78
CA THR A 730 2.29 12.56 17.62
C THR A 730 1.43 12.90 16.41
N CYS A 731 1.62 14.10 15.85
CA CYS A 731 0.97 14.57 14.63
C CYS A 731 1.93 14.48 13.45
N TYR A 732 1.48 13.87 12.35
CA TYR A 732 2.18 13.88 11.07
C TYR A 732 1.48 14.89 10.17
N THR A 733 2.20 15.88 9.63
CA THR A 733 1.63 17.01 8.87
C THR A 733 2.37 17.25 7.57
N ASP A 734 1.81 18.03 6.65
CA ASP A 734 2.47 18.37 5.37
C ASP A 734 3.84 19.07 5.49
N LYS A 735 4.24 19.48 6.70
CA LYS A 735 5.54 20.13 6.97
C LYS A 735 6.48 19.34 7.89
N GLY A 736 6.01 18.33 8.60
CA GLY A 736 6.87 17.61 9.53
C GLY A 736 6.13 16.68 10.49
N MET A 737 6.92 16.05 11.36
CA MET A 737 6.42 15.27 12.48
C MET A 737 6.54 16.09 13.76
N TYR A 738 5.44 16.17 14.52
CA TYR A 738 5.37 16.94 15.76
C TYR A 738 4.94 16.03 16.90
N ASN A 739 5.77 15.93 17.94
CA ASN A 739 5.42 15.27 19.18
C ASN A 739 4.99 16.33 20.22
N ILE A 740 3.85 16.10 20.86
CA ILE A 740 3.28 16.96 21.88
C ILE A 740 3.29 16.18 23.20
N PRO A 741 4.30 16.37 24.05
CA PRO A 741 4.30 15.82 25.40
C PRO A 741 3.15 16.42 26.20
N LEU A 742 2.42 15.59 26.91
CA LEU A 742 1.31 16.00 27.77
C LEU A 742 1.62 15.58 29.21
N ALA A 743 1.01 16.26 30.18
CA ALA A 743 0.92 15.70 31.52
C ALA A 743 0.16 14.36 31.47
N ASP A 744 0.44 13.45 32.40
CA ASP A 744 -0.23 12.15 32.49
C ASP A 744 -1.76 12.35 32.56
N ILE A 745 -2.47 11.97 31.50
CA ILE A 745 -3.94 12.06 31.41
C ILE A 745 -4.51 10.65 31.47
N TYR A 746 -5.09 10.29 32.61
CA TYR A 746 -5.76 9.01 32.79
C TYR A 746 -7.07 8.98 31.98
N VAL A 747 -7.31 7.89 31.25
CA VAL A 747 -8.54 7.64 30.49
C VAL A 747 -9.52 6.85 31.37
N PRO A 748 -10.58 7.47 31.93
CA PRO A 748 -11.45 6.80 32.89
C PRO A 748 -12.20 5.63 32.26
N VAL A 749 -12.38 4.54 33.00
CA VAL A 749 -13.08 3.35 32.49
C VAL A 749 -14.58 3.62 32.39
N LYS A 750 -15.17 3.46 31.21
CA LYS A 750 -16.62 3.44 31.02
C LYS A 750 -17.18 2.03 31.22
N PHE A 751 -18.42 1.95 31.67
CA PHE A 751 -19.12 0.70 32.00
C PHE A 751 -20.62 0.83 31.75
N THR A 752 -21.28 -0.29 31.46
CA THR A 752 -22.74 -0.34 31.30
C THR A 752 -23.42 -0.19 32.66
N HIS A 753 -24.42 0.69 32.72
CA HIS A 753 -25.18 1.00 33.92
C HIS A 753 -26.59 1.45 33.54
N ASP A 754 -27.51 1.36 34.49
CA ASP A 754 -28.79 2.05 34.39
C ASP A 754 -28.80 3.12 35.48
N LEU A 755 -29.13 4.36 35.10
CA LEU A 755 -29.27 5.49 36.01
C LEU A 755 -30.53 6.24 35.63
N GLU A 756 -31.48 6.31 36.56
CA GLU A 756 -32.73 7.04 36.39
C GLU A 756 -33.03 7.81 37.69
N VAL A 757 -33.55 9.02 37.53
CA VAL A 757 -34.05 9.83 38.63
C VAL A 757 -35.48 10.24 38.28
N ALA A 758 -36.43 9.94 39.16
CA ALA A 758 -37.82 10.30 38.93
C ALA A 758 -37.99 11.83 38.96
N ASN A 759 -38.85 12.36 38.08
CA ASN A 759 -39.29 13.75 38.19
C ASN A 759 -40.11 13.94 39.47
N ALA A 760 -39.95 15.07 40.14
CA ALA A 760 -40.63 15.33 41.41
C ALA A 760 -41.13 16.77 41.52
N ALA A 761 -42.15 16.98 42.35
CA ALA A 761 -42.57 18.32 42.71
C ALA A 761 -41.44 19.05 43.47
N VAL A 762 -41.27 20.35 43.20
CA VAL A 762 -40.31 21.19 43.95
C VAL A 762 -40.57 21.18 45.46
N THR A 763 -41.81 20.95 45.88
CA THR A 763 -42.27 20.86 47.27
C THR A 763 -41.98 19.51 47.93
N ALA A 764 -41.66 18.46 47.17
CA ALA A 764 -41.45 17.11 47.70
C ALA A 764 -40.18 16.99 48.56
N GLY A 765 -39.16 17.82 48.30
CA GLY A 765 -37.87 17.81 48.99
C GLY A 765 -37.02 16.53 48.79
N LYS A 766 -37.53 15.57 48.00
CA LYS A 766 -36.89 14.30 47.68
C LYS A 766 -37.45 13.70 46.39
N THR A 767 -36.69 12.80 45.77
CA THR A 767 -37.12 11.98 44.64
C THR A 767 -36.43 10.61 44.65
N GLU A 768 -36.94 9.65 43.88
CA GLU A 768 -36.39 8.31 43.74
C GLU A 768 -35.25 8.29 42.71
N VAL A 769 -34.21 7.51 43.00
CA VAL A 769 -33.06 7.27 42.13
C VAL A 769 -32.81 5.79 42.02
N THR A 770 -32.85 5.29 40.79
CA THR A 770 -32.47 3.93 40.45
C THR A 770 -31.07 3.95 39.86
N VAL A 771 -30.13 3.24 40.49
CA VAL A 771 -28.78 3.05 39.95
C VAL A 771 -28.38 1.58 40.05
N THR A 772 -28.08 0.97 38.91
CA THR A 772 -27.64 -0.43 38.78
C THR A 772 -26.41 -0.53 37.89
N GLY A 773 -25.66 -1.63 38.02
CA GLY A 773 -24.47 -1.88 37.19
C GLY A 773 -23.18 -1.18 37.64
N LEU A 774 -23.18 -0.47 38.77
CA LEU A 774 -21.95 0.10 39.34
C LEU A 774 -20.92 -1.02 39.66
N PRO A 775 -19.65 -0.87 39.22
CA PRO A 775 -18.57 -1.76 39.61
C PRO A 775 -18.42 -1.90 41.12
N LYS A 776 -17.98 -3.06 41.61
CA LYS A 776 -17.87 -3.35 43.06
C LYS A 776 -16.95 -2.38 43.80
N ASP A 777 -15.96 -1.84 43.11
CA ASP A 777 -14.96 -0.89 43.61
C ASP A 777 -15.27 0.57 43.29
N TYR A 778 -16.44 0.87 42.69
CA TYR A 778 -16.88 2.23 42.40
C TYR A 778 -17.25 2.98 43.69
N ALA A 779 -16.45 3.97 44.07
CA ALA A 779 -16.66 4.75 45.29
C ALA A 779 -17.54 5.98 45.01
N ALA A 780 -18.85 5.78 44.93
CA ALA A 780 -19.80 6.80 44.49
C ALA A 780 -19.77 8.10 45.32
N LYS A 781 -19.80 9.23 44.61
CA LYS A 781 -20.00 10.59 45.10
C LYS A 781 -21.08 11.26 44.26
N TYR A 782 -22.14 11.71 44.90
CA TYR A 782 -23.30 12.32 44.24
C TYR A 782 -23.20 13.84 44.27
N LYS A 783 -23.54 14.48 43.16
CA LYS A 783 -23.65 15.93 43.00
C LYS A 783 -24.84 16.24 42.11
N VAL A 784 -25.63 17.25 42.46
CA VAL A 784 -26.61 17.82 41.52
C VAL A 784 -26.27 19.29 41.34
N ASP A 785 -26.02 19.69 40.11
CA ASP A 785 -25.70 21.09 39.81
C ASP A 785 -26.93 21.98 40.07
N GLY A 786 -26.73 23.06 40.83
CA GLY A 786 -27.79 24.02 41.15
C GLY A 786 -28.71 23.65 42.32
N LEU A 787 -28.47 22.54 43.03
CA LEU A 787 -29.21 22.17 44.25
C LEU A 787 -28.31 22.09 45.48
N ASP A 788 -28.83 22.61 46.60
CA ASP A 788 -28.20 22.50 47.92
C ASP A 788 -28.75 21.31 48.70
N GLY A 789 -27.95 20.78 49.63
CA GLY A 789 -28.38 19.69 50.54
C GLY A 789 -28.56 18.33 49.86
N VAL A 790 -27.92 18.12 48.72
CA VAL A 790 -27.99 16.87 47.93
C VAL A 790 -27.41 15.70 48.71
N SER A 791 -28.22 14.67 48.95
CA SER A 791 -27.78 13.39 49.52
C SER A 791 -28.55 12.24 48.87
N VAL A 792 -27.87 11.12 48.61
CA VAL A 792 -28.51 9.90 48.08
C VAL A 792 -28.31 8.76 49.08
N GLN A 793 -29.41 8.27 49.64
CA GLN A 793 -29.39 7.15 50.59
C GLN A 793 -30.52 6.18 50.26
N LYS A 794 -30.19 4.88 50.15
CA LYS A 794 -31.16 3.80 49.89
C LYS A 794 -32.08 4.07 48.68
N GLY A 795 -31.52 4.64 47.59
CA GLY A 795 -32.28 4.95 46.37
C GLY A 795 -33.14 6.21 46.44
N VAL A 796 -32.93 7.08 47.44
CA VAL A 796 -33.67 8.34 47.57
C VAL A 796 -32.69 9.51 47.54
N LEU A 797 -32.90 10.44 46.61
CA LEU A 797 -32.20 11.71 46.52
C LEU A 797 -32.99 12.78 47.27
N THR A 798 -32.37 13.42 48.26
CA THR A 798 -32.94 14.56 49.00
C THR A 798 -32.33 15.87 48.50
N PHE A 799 -33.13 16.93 48.46
CA PHE A 799 -32.69 18.26 48.04
C PHE A 799 -33.37 19.36 48.86
N SER A 800 -32.77 20.55 48.88
CA SER A 800 -33.33 21.73 49.53
C SER A 800 -33.26 22.96 48.61
N ASN A 801 -34.13 23.94 48.83
CA ASN A 801 -34.18 25.19 48.08
C ASN A 801 -34.30 25.02 46.55
N ALA A 802 -35.01 23.98 46.10
CA ALA A 802 -35.17 23.69 44.69
C ALA A 802 -36.11 24.67 43.98
N LYS A 803 -35.67 25.19 42.83
CA LYS A 803 -36.54 25.88 41.87
C LYS A 803 -37.09 24.88 40.85
N LYS A 804 -38.19 25.21 40.20
CA LYS A 804 -38.68 24.40 39.06
C LYS A 804 -37.71 24.50 37.90
N GLY A 805 -37.47 23.39 37.21
CA GLY A 805 -36.55 23.29 36.08
C GLY A 805 -35.80 21.95 36.01
N LYS A 806 -34.87 21.87 35.06
CA LYS A 806 -34.04 20.68 34.83
C LYS A 806 -32.80 20.69 35.72
N TYR A 807 -32.44 19.52 36.21
CA TYR A 807 -31.29 19.26 37.04
C TYR A 807 -30.54 18.04 36.54
N THR A 808 -29.22 18.03 36.70
CA THR A 808 -28.36 16.91 36.31
C THR A 808 -27.76 16.29 37.56
N LEU A 809 -28.06 15.02 37.81
CA LEU A 809 -27.36 14.22 38.81
C LEU A 809 -26.07 13.68 38.19
N THR A 810 -24.93 14.00 38.78
CA THR A 810 -23.63 13.41 38.48
C THR A 810 -23.22 12.47 39.60
N ILE A 811 -22.87 11.23 39.26
CA ILE A 811 -22.29 10.26 40.17
C ILE A 811 -20.84 10.04 39.74
N SER A 812 -19.89 10.60 40.51
CA SER A 812 -18.45 10.45 40.25
C SER A 812 -17.84 9.33 41.10
N ASP A 813 -16.77 8.71 40.62
CA ASP A 813 -15.94 7.80 41.42
C ASP A 813 -14.89 8.59 42.21
N LYS A 814 -14.89 8.48 43.54
CA LYS A 814 -13.91 9.17 44.40
C LYS A 814 -12.46 8.76 44.09
N ASN A 815 -12.25 7.57 43.55
CA ASN A 815 -10.91 7.10 43.17
C ASN A 815 -10.48 7.61 41.78
N GLY A 816 -11.37 8.24 41.02
CA GLY A 816 -11.11 8.72 39.66
C GLY A 816 -10.85 7.61 38.64
N LYS A 817 -11.17 6.35 38.95
CA LYS A 817 -10.89 5.20 38.07
C LYS A 817 -11.92 5.08 36.95
N TYR A 818 -13.17 5.36 37.26
CA TYR A 818 -14.30 5.22 36.34
C TYR A 818 -14.78 6.58 35.87
N ALA A 819 -15.33 6.63 34.65
CA ALA A 819 -15.95 7.84 34.12
C ALA A 819 -17.20 8.18 34.94
N ASP A 820 -17.45 9.48 35.10
CA ASP A 820 -18.68 9.99 35.71
C ASP A 820 -19.90 9.52 34.90
N ILE A 821 -20.97 9.20 35.62
CA ILE A 821 -22.27 8.88 35.02
C ILE A 821 -23.26 9.99 35.38
N THR A 822 -24.07 10.41 34.42
CA THR A 822 -25.01 11.51 34.58
C THR A 822 -26.41 11.14 34.12
N THR A 823 -27.42 11.74 34.74
CA THR A 823 -28.79 11.73 34.22
C THR A 823 -29.46 13.07 34.51
N GLU A 824 -30.32 13.50 33.60
CA GLU A 824 -31.20 14.65 33.82
C GLU A 824 -32.50 14.20 34.51
N PHE A 825 -33.05 15.08 35.35
CA PHE A 825 -34.39 14.98 35.90
C PHE A 825 -34.98 16.37 36.06
N GLU A 826 -36.29 16.44 36.21
CA GLU A 826 -37.02 17.69 36.30
C GLU A 826 -37.73 17.82 37.64
N LEU A 827 -37.57 19.00 38.23
CA LEU A 827 -38.41 19.41 39.35
C LEU A 827 -39.50 20.35 38.83
N TYR A 828 -40.76 20.02 39.10
CA TYR A 828 -41.90 20.73 38.55
C TYR A 828 -42.77 21.42 39.62
N ALA A 829 -43.51 22.44 39.20
CA ALA A 829 -44.61 22.99 39.98
C ALA A 829 -45.84 22.09 39.83
N GLU A 830 -46.49 21.71 40.94
CA GLU A 830 -47.71 20.88 40.92
C GLU A 830 -48.91 21.62 40.35
N ALA A 831 -48.98 22.94 40.57
CA ALA A 831 -50.05 23.78 40.04
C ALA A 831 -49.81 24.08 38.55
N MET A 832 -50.80 23.79 37.71
CA MET A 832 -50.79 24.11 36.28
C MET A 832 -51.34 25.53 36.07
N PRO A 833 -50.54 26.51 35.59
CA PRO A 833 -50.98 27.90 35.51
C PRO A 833 -51.75 28.24 34.22
N ALA A 834 -51.91 27.27 33.31
CA ALA A 834 -52.61 27.44 32.05
C ALA A 834 -53.70 26.37 31.86
N VAL A 835 -54.75 26.70 31.11
CA VAL A 835 -55.81 25.79 30.66
C VAL A 835 -56.14 26.10 29.21
N TYR A 836 -56.47 25.10 28.41
CA TYR A 836 -56.89 25.31 27.03
C TYR A 836 -58.34 25.77 26.96
N ASP A 837 -58.58 26.90 26.30
CA ASP A 837 -59.89 27.45 25.97
C ASP A 837 -60.18 27.19 24.49
N ALA A 838 -61.11 26.28 24.21
CA ALA A 838 -61.45 25.85 22.86
C ALA A 838 -62.11 26.96 22.02
N ASP A 839 -62.88 27.84 22.64
CA ASP A 839 -63.58 28.95 21.97
C ASP A 839 -62.58 30.03 21.54
N LYS A 840 -61.63 30.35 22.43
CA LYS A 840 -60.55 31.30 22.15
C LYS A 840 -59.41 30.69 21.33
N LYS A 841 -59.38 29.36 21.21
CA LYS A 841 -58.29 28.59 20.60
C LYS A 841 -56.94 28.99 21.18
N ALA A 842 -56.87 29.09 22.50
CA ALA A 842 -55.71 29.60 23.21
C ALA A 842 -55.52 28.88 24.54
N LEU A 843 -54.27 28.76 24.96
CA LEU A 843 -53.96 28.57 26.37
C LEU A 843 -54.24 29.88 27.09
N VAL A 844 -55.10 29.82 28.10
CA VAL A 844 -55.45 30.95 28.96
C VAL A 844 -55.01 30.67 30.38
N LYS A 845 -54.87 31.72 31.19
CA LYS A 845 -54.53 31.60 32.61
C LYS A 845 -55.56 30.75 33.35
N ALA A 846 -55.09 29.76 34.11
CA ALA A 846 -55.92 28.91 34.94
C ALA A 846 -56.48 29.67 36.16
N GLU A 847 -57.62 29.23 36.69
CA GLU A 847 -58.24 29.82 37.87
C GLU A 847 -57.33 29.66 39.09
N GLY A 848 -56.99 30.78 39.75
CA GLY A 848 -56.08 30.81 40.91
C GLY A 848 -54.59 31.01 40.58
N ALA A 849 -54.18 30.99 39.31
CA ALA A 849 -52.81 31.28 38.89
C ALA A 849 -52.53 32.79 38.76
N SER A 850 -51.29 33.21 39.01
CA SER A 850 -50.83 34.59 38.79
C SER A 850 -50.50 34.86 37.31
N ASP A 851 -50.47 36.13 36.89
CA ASP A 851 -50.09 36.50 35.52
C ASP A 851 -48.61 36.14 35.24
N GLU A 852 -47.76 36.24 36.26
CA GLU A 852 -46.35 35.85 36.19
C GLU A 852 -46.18 34.34 36.02
N GLU A 853 -46.99 33.53 36.70
CA GLU A 853 -46.95 32.06 36.58
C GLU A 853 -47.40 31.59 35.19
N PHE A 854 -48.46 32.21 34.65
CA PHE A 854 -48.93 31.93 33.30
C PHE A 854 -47.90 32.35 32.23
N ALA A 855 -47.33 33.55 32.34
CA ALA A 855 -46.30 34.03 31.42
C ALA A 855 -45.03 33.16 31.48
N ASP A 856 -44.63 32.74 32.69
CA ASP A 856 -43.51 31.83 32.89
C ASP A 856 -43.77 30.45 32.25
N TYR A 857 -44.98 29.90 32.36
CA TYR A 857 -45.34 28.66 31.66
C TYR A 857 -45.23 28.78 30.14
N ILE A 858 -45.86 29.79 29.53
CA ILE A 858 -45.80 30.00 28.07
C ILE A 858 -44.35 30.17 27.59
N LYS A 859 -43.54 30.94 28.34
CA LYS A 859 -42.13 31.16 28.04
C LYS A 859 -41.29 29.88 28.11
N ASN A 860 -41.63 28.96 29.01
CA ASN A 860 -40.89 27.72 29.23
C ASN A 860 -41.39 26.54 28.36
N ILE A 861 -42.34 26.75 27.44
CA ILE A 861 -42.75 25.71 26.46
C ILE A 861 -41.53 25.34 25.60
N THR A 862 -41.12 24.07 25.66
CA THR A 862 -39.98 23.53 24.90
C THR A 862 -40.42 22.82 23.64
N SER A 863 -41.57 22.12 23.69
CA SER A 863 -42.11 21.37 22.57
C SER A 863 -43.62 21.26 22.65
N VAL A 864 -44.24 21.10 21.47
CA VAL A 864 -45.66 20.81 21.31
C VAL A 864 -45.76 19.56 20.44
N ASN A 865 -46.30 18.49 21.01
CA ASN A 865 -46.65 17.29 20.26
C ASN A 865 -48.00 17.52 19.56
N VAL A 866 -48.10 17.20 18.27
CA VAL A 866 -49.36 17.19 17.52
C VAL A 866 -49.51 15.82 16.87
N ASN A 867 -50.56 15.08 17.24
CA ASN A 867 -50.87 13.73 16.73
C ASN A 867 -49.66 12.77 16.80
N GLY A 868 -48.93 12.78 17.92
CA GLY A 868 -47.76 11.93 18.13
C GLY A 868 -46.46 12.47 17.53
N THR A 869 -46.47 13.63 16.86
CA THR A 869 -45.26 14.26 16.30
C THR A 869 -44.82 15.45 17.14
N ASP A 870 -43.59 15.43 17.66
CA ASP A 870 -43.01 16.54 18.44
C ASP A 870 -42.48 17.67 17.56
N TYR A 871 -42.90 18.89 17.87
CA TYR A 871 -42.42 20.12 17.26
C TYR A 871 -41.73 20.99 18.31
N LYS A 872 -40.51 21.44 18.02
CA LYS A 872 -39.78 22.38 18.89
C LYS A 872 -40.48 23.74 18.87
N ALA A 873 -40.74 24.29 20.06
CA ALA A 873 -41.38 25.59 20.21
C ALA A 873 -40.41 26.76 19.97
N THR A 874 -39.10 26.57 20.25
CA THR A 874 -38.07 27.62 20.14
C THR A 874 -36.78 27.12 19.46
N GLY A 875 -35.95 28.04 18.96
CA GLY A 875 -34.65 27.75 18.33
C GLY A 875 -34.68 27.47 16.82
N ARG A 876 -33.52 27.08 16.25
CA ARG A 876 -33.35 26.85 14.81
C ARG A 876 -34.18 25.65 14.33
N GLY A 877 -35.13 25.89 13.43
CA GLY A 877 -36.04 24.87 12.90
C GLY A 877 -37.30 24.65 13.75
N ALA A 878 -37.58 25.55 14.71
CA ALA A 878 -38.82 25.53 15.47
C ALA A 878 -40.05 25.73 14.56
N THR A 879 -41.12 25.04 14.91
CA THR A 879 -42.45 25.25 14.31
C THR A 879 -43.34 25.76 15.43
N VAL A 880 -43.57 27.08 15.43
CA VAL A 880 -44.39 27.73 16.45
C VAL A 880 -45.84 27.25 16.27
N ILE A 881 -46.33 26.49 17.25
CA ILE A 881 -47.73 26.01 17.31
C ILE A 881 -48.53 26.79 18.34
N ILE A 882 -47.87 27.27 19.39
CA ILE A 882 -48.43 28.16 20.41
C ILE A 882 -47.62 29.45 20.34
N ASN A 883 -48.31 30.57 20.14
CA ASN A 883 -47.70 31.89 20.08
C ASN A 883 -47.29 32.37 21.48
N GLU A 884 -46.47 33.42 21.55
CA GLU A 884 -45.99 33.99 22.83
C GLU A 884 -47.12 34.54 23.71
N ASP A 885 -48.29 34.82 23.14
CA ASP A 885 -49.50 35.25 23.85
C ASP A 885 -50.41 34.07 24.30
N GLY A 886 -49.99 32.83 24.07
CA GLY A 886 -50.73 31.62 24.38
C GLY A 886 -51.73 31.17 23.31
N THR A 887 -51.95 31.93 22.25
CA THR A 887 -52.88 31.55 21.17
C THR A 887 -52.33 30.42 20.31
N LEU A 888 -53.20 29.54 19.80
CA LEU A 888 -52.78 28.53 18.82
C LEU A 888 -52.52 29.19 17.46
N LYS A 889 -51.37 28.87 16.87
CA LYS A 889 -51.04 29.22 15.50
C LYS A 889 -51.77 28.30 14.52
N THR A 890 -53.03 28.61 14.26
CA THR A 890 -53.95 27.75 13.50
C THR A 890 -53.57 27.54 12.02
N ASP A 891 -52.70 28.37 11.45
CA ASP A 891 -52.15 28.24 10.10
C ASP A 891 -50.79 27.50 10.08
N ALA A 892 -50.32 26.99 11.22
CA ALA A 892 -49.09 26.22 11.30
C ALA A 892 -49.21 24.95 10.45
N ALA A 893 -48.11 24.59 9.77
CA ALA A 893 -48.05 23.41 8.90
C ALA A 893 -48.57 22.09 9.52
N PRO A 894 -48.41 21.81 10.83
CA PRO A 894 -48.97 20.60 11.46
C PRO A 894 -50.50 20.53 11.43
N PHE A 895 -51.19 21.66 11.24
CA PHE A 895 -52.64 21.73 11.12
C PHE A 895 -53.14 21.74 9.68
N ALA A 896 -52.25 21.60 8.68
CA ALA A 896 -52.61 21.69 7.27
C ALA A 896 -53.47 20.52 6.78
N GLU A 897 -53.32 19.34 7.37
CA GLU A 897 -54.05 18.12 7.00
C GLU A 897 -54.68 17.48 8.24
N GLY A 898 -56.00 17.61 8.38
CA GLY A 898 -56.77 17.00 9.47
C GLY A 898 -57.86 17.92 10.02
N ASP A 899 -58.88 17.31 10.62
CA ASP A 899 -60.00 18.03 11.25
C ASP A 899 -59.84 18.11 12.78
N THR A 900 -59.12 17.17 13.40
CA THR A 900 -58.91 17.06 14.85
C THR A 900 -57.46 16.70 15.17
N PHE A 901 -56.91 17.35 16.20
CA PHE A 901 -55.50 17.27 16.58
C PHE A 901 -55.38 17.04 18.09
N GLU A 902 -54.72 15.96 18.49
CA GLU A 902 -54.26 15.74 19.86
C GLU A 902 -52.99 16.54 20.09
N ILE A 903 -53.05 17.50 21.02
CA ILE A 903 -51.96 18.41 21.32
C ILE A 903 -51.45 18.12 22.74
N THR A 904 -50.14 17.91 22.90
CA THR A 904 -49.50 17.86 24.22
C THR A 904 -48.40 18.90 24.31
N VAL A 905 -48.53 19.81 25.25
CA VAL A 905 -47.60 20.92 25.50
C VAL A 905 -46.64 20.51 26.61
N SER A 906 -45.35 20.52 26.30
CA SER A 906 -44.28 20.25 27.26
C SER A 906 -43.56 21.55 27.58
N ALA A 907 -43.58 21.95 28.86
CA ALA A 907 -42.92 23.15 29.35
C ALA A 907 -41.97 22.80 30.49
N THR A 908 -40.76 23.35 30.46
CA THR A 908 -39.76 23.09 31.50
C THR A 908 -40.24 23.62 32.85
N GLY A 909 -40.19 22.78 33.88
CA GLY A 909 -40.67 23.05 35.24
C GLY A 909 -42.15 22.77 35.46
N TYR A 910 -42.85 22.16 34.50
CA TYR A 910 -44.29 21.87 34.58
C TYR A 910 -44.61 20.47 34.03
N LEU A 911 -45.70 19.86 34.52
CA LEU A 911 -46.20 18.62 33.95
C LEU A 911 -46.74 18.85 32.51
N PRO A 912 -46.65 17.87 31.60
CA PRO A 912 -47.23 18.01 30.27
C PRO A 912 -48.74 18.25 30.33
N GLN A 913 -49.22 19.17 29.49
CA GLN A 913 -50.65 19.47 29.36
C GLN A 913 -51.17 18.99 28.01
N SER A 914 -52.16 18.09 28.03
CA SER A 914 -52.79 17.57 26.82
C SER A 914 -54.20 18.15 26.61
N PHE A 915 -54.54 18.46 25.36
CA PHE A 915 -55.87 18.91 24.95
C PHE A 915 -56.11 18.60 23.46
N THR A 916 -57.35 18.79 22.99
CA THR A 916 -57.72 18.55 21.59
C THR A 916 -58.08 19.86 20.90
N TYR A 917 -57.57 20.06 19.68
CA TYR A 917 -57.92 21.17 18.80
C TYR A 917 -58.62 20.67 17.53
N THR A 918 -59.70 21.32 17.11
CA THR A 918 -60.47 20.93 15.91
C THR A 918 -60.61 22.14 14.96
N THR A 919 -60.26 21.98 13.69
CA THR A 919 -60.27 23.05 12.66
C THR A 919 -61.66 23.25 12.04
N LYS A 920 -62.45 22.17 11.99
CA LYS A 920 -63.83 22.20 11.55
C LYS A 920 -64.71 22.60 12.72
N VAL A 921 -65.22 23.83 12.70
CA VAL A 921 -66.41 24.16 13.50
C VAL A 921 -67.47 23.16 13.05
N ALA A 922 -67.94 22.32 13.98
CA ALA A 922 -69.05 21.42 13.71
C ALA A 922 -70.15 22.23 12.99
N PRO A 923 -70.71 21.74 11.86
CA PRO A 923 -71.86 22.42 11.28
C PRO A 923 -72.88 22.59 12.40
N ALA A 924 -73.39 23.81 12.59
CA ALA A 924 -74.51 24.04 13.48
C ALA A 924 -75.53 22.93 13.19
N PRO A 925 -75.98 22.17 14.22
CA PRO A 925 -76.68 20.92 14.01
C PRO A 925 -77.84 21.15 13.04
N ALA A 926 -77.87 20.37 11.96
CA ALA A 926 -79.05 20.33 11.09
C ALA A 926 -80.23 19.98 12.00
N GLU A 927 -81.23 20.87 12.08
CA GLU A 927 -82.43 20.63 12.86
C GLU A 927 -83.05 19.30 12.42
N VAL A 928 -83.08 18.35 13.35
CA VAL A 928 -83.84 17.11 13.18
C VAL A 928 -85.31 17.49 13.16
N ASN A 929 -86.03 17.14 12.10
CA ASN A 929 -87.45 17.44 11.97
C ASN A 929 -88.25 16.55 12.92
N THR A 930 -88.69 17.13 14.04
CA THR A 930 -89.41 16.44 15.12
C THR A 930 -90.93 16.48 14.99
N ALA A 931 -91.47 17.20 14.00
CA ALA A 931 -92.90 17.48 13.91
C ALA A 931 -93.77 16.21 13.92
N THR A 932 -93.32 15.15 13.24
CA THR A 932 -94.03 13.86 13.21
C THR A 932 -93.97 13.13 14.56
N LEU A 933 -92.83 13.16 15.24
CA LEU A 933 -92.66 12.55 16.56
C LEU A 933 -93.48 13.29 17.62
N GLU A 934 -93.43 14.62 17.62
CA GLU A 934 -94.24 15.49 18.50
C GLU A 934 -95.74 15.25 18.30
N ALA A 935 -96.20 15.17 17.06
CA ALA A 935 -97.60 14.88 16.75
C ALA A 935 -98.03 13.48 17.22
N THR A 936 -97.14 12.49 17.11
CA THR A 936 -97.41 11.10 17.55
C THR A 936 -97.40 10.99 19.08
N ILE A 937 -96.51 11.71 19.76
CA ILE A 937 -96.48 11.84 21.23
C ILE A 937 -97.77 12.50 21.72
N ALA A 938 -98.18 13.63 21.13
CA ALA A 938 -99.44 14.28 21.48
C ALA A 938 -100.65 13.37 21.26
N LYS A 939 -100.64 12.56 20.19
CA LYS A 939 -101.68 11.56 19.94
C LYS A 939 -101.70 10.48 21.03
N ALA A 940 -100.55 9.95 21.45
CA ALA A 940 -100.45 8.97 22.54
C ALA A 940 -100.89 9.55 23.90
N GLU A 941 -100.48 10.77 24.22
CA GLU A 941 -100.84 11.48 25.46
C GLU A 941 -102.32 11.85 25.54
N GLY A 942 -102.99 11.99 24.39
CA GLY A 942 -104.43 12.26 24.31
C GLY A 942 -105.32 11.04 24.53
N LEU A 943 -104.75 9.83 24.59
CA LEU A 943 -105.48 8.59 24.86
C LEU A 943 -105.72 8.43 26.37
N LYS A 944 -106.74 7.65 26.77
CA LYS A 944 -107.08 7.46 28.18
C LYS A 944 -106.87 6.02 28.59
N GLU A 945 -106.13 5.83 29.67
CA GLU A 945 -105.80 4.53 30.24
C GLU A 945 -107.02 3.62 30.42
N ALA A 946 -108.13 4.17 30.88
CA ALA A 946 -109.37 3.44 31.15
C ALA A 946 -110.01 2.82 29.89
N ASP A 947 -109.67 3.29 28.69
CA ASP A 947 -110.27 2.82 27.43
C ASP A 947 -109.56 1.57 26.88
N TYR A 948 -108.41 1.18 27.45
CA TYR A 948 -107.52 0.15 26.90
C TYR A 948 -107.06 -0.87 27.96
N THR A 949 -106.68 -2.07 27.53
CA THR A 949 -106.17 -3.12 28.43
C THR A 949 -104.80 -2.71 29.00
N ALA A 950 -104.56 -3.01 30.29
CA ALA A 950 -103.37 -2.58 31.03
C ALA A 950 -102.04 -2.95 30.33
N ASP A 951 -101.94 -4.15 29.73
CA ASP A 951 -100.74 -4.57 29.02
C ASP A 951 -100.49 -3.76 27.75
N SER A 952 -101.54 -3.56 26.93
CA SER A 952 -101.42 -2.75 25.72
C SER A 952 -101.14 -1.28 26.05
N TRP A 953 -101.70 -0.78 27.16
CA TRP A 953 -101.48 0.56 27.66
C TRP A 953 -100.06 0.76 28.20
N LYS A 954 -99.53 -0.19 28.96
CA LYS A 954 -98.16 -0.17 29.50
C LYS A 954 -97.10 -0.28 28.40
N ALA A 955 -97.36 -1.09 27.37
CA ALA A 955 -96.51 -1.16 26.18
C ALA A 955 -96.48 0.19 25.44
N MET A 956 -97.64 0.83 25.24
CA MET A 956 -97.72 2.17 24.64
C MET A 956 -97.01 3.24 25.50
N GLN A 957 -97.17 3.23 26.83
CA GLN A 957 -96.46 4.14 27.75
C GLN A 957 -94.94 3.97 27.71
N THR A 958 -94.45 2.73 27.57
CA THR A 958 -93.01 2.45 27.46
C THR A 958 -92.47 3.04 26.16
N SER A 959 -93.17 2.82 25.04
CA SER A 959 -92.82 3.42 23.76
C SER A 959 -92.95 4.95 23.77
N LEU A 960 -93.91 5.51 24.52
CA LEU A 960 -94.09 6.96 24.68
C LEU A 960 -92.93 7.59 25.45
N THR A 961 -92.44 6.89 26.48
CA THR A 961 -91.27 7.32 27.26
C THR A 961 -90.01 7.29 26.41
N SER A 962 -89.81 6.22 25.64
CA SER A 962 -88.71 6.11 24.67
C SER A 962 -88.81 7.17 23.57
N ALA A 963 -90.02 7.46 23.08
CA ALA A 963 -90.27 8.50 22.08
C ALA A 963 -89.98 9.91 22.59
N LYS A 964 -90.36 10.22 23.84
CA LYS A 964 -90.01 11.49 24.50
C LYS A 964 -88.52 11.63 24.76
N ALA A 965 -87.86 10.55 25.17
CA ALA A 965 -86.41 10.54 25.34
C ALA A 965 -85.68 10.77 24.00
N ALA A 966 -86.15 10.13 22.91
CA ALA A 966 -85.63 10.36 21.56
C ALA A 966 -85.92 11.78 21.04
N LEU A 967 -87.09 12.36 21.37
CA LEU A 967 -87.43 13.75 21.05
C LEU A 967 -86.54 14.75 21.79
N GLU A 968 -86.15 14.45 23.03
CA GLU A 968 -85.23 15.30 23.80
C GLU A 968 -83.79 15.17 23.29
N ALA A 969 -83.35 13.94 23.06
CA ALA A 969 -81.99 13.64 22.63
C ALA A 969 -81.70 14.08 21.18
N LYS A 970 -82.70 14.05 20.28
CA LYS A 970 -82.61 14.47 18.86
C LYS A 970 -81.37 13.90 18.17
N GLU A 971 -81.02 12.65 18.47
CA GLU A 971 -79.71 12.08 18.12
C GLU A 971 -79.49 11.99 16.60
N SER A 972 -80.55 11.72 15.83
CA SER A 972 -80.54 11.76 14.36
C SER A 972 -81.97 11.73 13.79
N GLN A 973 -82.14 12.09 12.51
CA GLN A 973 -83.45 11.98 11.83
C GLN A 973 -83.96 10.54 11.80
N ASP A 974 -83.09 9.55 11.56
CA ASP A 974 -83.49 8.14 11.57
C ASP A 974 -83.94 7.69 12.96
N ALA A 975 -83.33 8.20 14.03
CA ALA A 975 -83.74 7.89 15.41
C ALA A 975 -85.08 8.53 15.76
N VAL A 976 -85.32 9.78 15.34
CA VAL A 976 -86.60 10.48 15.53
C VAL A 976 -87.71 9.83 14.71
N ASP A 977 -87.45 9.45 13.46
CA ASP A 977 -88.40 8.76 12.58
C ASP A 977 -88.71 7.35 13.09
N ALA A 978 -87.71 6.62 13.58
CA ALA A 978 -87.89 5.29 14.19
C ALA A 978 -88.69 5.37 15.49
N ALA A 979 -88.42 6.37 16.34
CA ALA A 979 -89.18 6.60 17.56
C ALA A 979 -90.65 6.95 17.27
N ALA A 980 -90.90 7.78 16.25
CA ALA A 980 -92.25 8.13 15.82
C ALA A 980 -92.99 6.90 15.29
N ALA A 981 -92.34 6.09 14.45
CA ALA A 981 -92.90 4.86 13.92
C ALA A 981 -93.17 3.82 15.02
N SER A 982 -92.26 3.67 15.98
CA SER A 982 -92.40 2.71 17.08
C SER A 982 -93.50 3.09 18.07
N LEU A 983 -93.63 4.38 18.39
CA LEU A 983 -94.75 4.88 19.17
C LEU A 983 -96.07 4.74 18.42
N GLN A 984 -96.12 5.10 17.14
CA GLN A 984 -97.34 4.95 16.33
C GLN A 984 -97.77 3.48 16.24
N ALA A 985 -96.83 2.55 16.05
CA ALA A 985 -97.12 1.11 16.08
C ALA A 985 -97.66 0.64 17.44
N SER A 986 -97.18 1.23 18.54
CA SER A 986 -97.66 0.91 19.89
C SER A 986 -99.05 1.50 20.16
N ILE A 987 -99.36 2.68 19.62
CA ILE A 987 -100.71 3.25 19.62
C ILE A 987 -101.66 2.35 18.81
N ASP A 988 -101.25 1.89 17.63
CA ASP A 988 -102.08 1.03 16.78
C ASP A 988 -102.28 -0.38 17.37
N ALA A 989 -101.39 -0.80 18.27
CA ALA A 989 -101.47 -2.06 19.01
C ALA A 989 -102.32 -1.99 20.30
N LEU A 990 -102.89 -0.83 20.63
CA LEU A 990 -103.78 -0.67 21.78
C LEU A 990 -105.07 -1.47 21.62
N LYS A 991 -105.45 -2.20 22.68
CA LYS A 991 -106.64 -3.07 22.69
C LYS A 991 -107.68 -2.52 23.65
N ALA A 992 -108.91 -2.32 23.18
CA ALA A 992 -110.01 -1.73 23.97
C ALA A 992 -110.38 -2.60 25.19
N ALA A 993 -110.60 -1.96 26.34
CA ALA A 993 -111.03 -2.64 27.56
C ALA A 993 -112.55 -2.94 27.55
N THR A 994 -112.94 -4.15 27.94
CA THR A 994 -114.32 -4.53 28.33
C THR A 994 -114.35 -4.88 29.83
N PRO A 995 -115.49 -4.71 30.54
CA PRO A 995 -115.48 -4.43 31.98
C PRO A 995 -115.47 -5.67 32.88
N ALA A 996 -114.59 -5.60 33.89
CA ALA A 996 -114.55 -6.24 35.21
C ALA A 996 -114.41 -7.78 35.32
N GLU A 997 -113.34 -8.25 36.00
CA GLU A 997 -113.36 -8.87 37.35
C GLU A 997 -111.91 -9.12 37.84
N SER A 998 -111.63 -8.92 39.14
CA SER A 998 -110.30 -9.09 39.75
C SER A 998 -110.13 -10.51 40.31
N GLU A 999 -109.00 -11.16 40.05
CA GLU A 999 -108.64 -12.45 40.69
C GLU A 999 -107.41 -12.33 41.60
N ASP A 1000 -107.49 -13.07 42.70
CA ASP A 1000 -106.61 -13.10 43.88
C ASP A 1000 -105.36 -14.00 43.64
N VAL A 1001 -104.21 -13.67 44.23
CA VAL A 1001 -102.93 -14.39 44.02
C VAL A 1001 -102.69 -15.40 45.15
N ASP A 1002 -102.54 -16.68 44.83
CA ASP A 1002 -102.28 -17.77 45.79
C ASP A 1002 -100.82 -17.76 46.27
N THR A 1003 -100.64 -17.52 47.57
CA THR A 1003 -99.33 -17.37 48.22
C THR A 1003 -98.94 -18.54 49.13
N ALA A 1004 -99.80 -19.56 49.24
CA ALA A 1004 -99.65 -20.62 50.23
C ALA A 1004 -98.35 -21.43 50.05
N ALA A 1005 -97.92 -21.64 48.81
CA ALA A 1005 -96.68 -22.37 48.51
C ALA A 1005 -95.42 -21.60 48.94
N LEU A 1006 -95.39 -20.28 48.71
CA LEU A 1006 -94.27 -19.42 49.08
C LEU A 1006 -94.14 -19.27 50.59
N GLU A 1007 -95.26 -19.06 51.30
CA GLU A 1007 -95.30 -18.99 52.77
C GLU A 1007 -94.75 -20.27 53.42
N LYS A 1008 -95.09 -21.44 52.86
CA LYS A 1008 -94.64 -22.75 53.38
C LYS A 1008 -93.12 -22.95 53.24
N VAL A 1009 -92.55 -22.55 52.10
CA VAL A 1009 -91.11 -22.70 51.86
C VAL A 1009 -90.30 -21.69 52.70
N ILE A 1010 -90.82 -20.47 52.88
CA ILE A 1010 -90.24 -19.46 53.80
C ILE A 1010 -90.23 -19.97 55.24
N ALA A 1011 -91.32 -20.58 55.71
CA ALA A 1011 -91.38 -21.19 57.03
C ALA A 1011 -90.36 -22.34 57.19
N THR A 1012 -90.18 -23.16 56.14
CA THR A 1012 -89.19 -24.24 56.12
C THR A 1012 -87.78 -23.69 56.23
N ALA A 1013 -87.41 -22.68 55.43
CA ALA A 1013 -86.09 -22.03 55.48
C ALA A 1013 -85.79 -21.41 56.85
N LYS A 1014 -86.77 -20.74 57.47
CA LYS A 1014 -86.64 -20.14 58.81
C LYS A 1014 -86.48 -21.15 59.93
N GLY A 1015 -86.94 -22.39 59.73
CA GLY A 1015 -86.84 -23.48 60.70
C GLY A 1015 -85.49 -24.22 60.72
N LEU A 1016 -84.60 -23.94 59.77
CA LEU A 1016 -83.29 -24.59 59.68
C LEU A 1016 -82.29 -23.95 60.66
N ASN A 1017 -81.38 -24.75 61.21
CA ASN A 1017 -80.36 -24.25 62.14
C ASN A 1017 -79.03 -24.01 61.41
N LYS A 1018 -78.49 -22.79 61.52
CA LYS A 1018 -77.24 -22.36 60.89
C LYS A 1018 -76.06 -23.30 61.15
N ASN A 1019 -76.01 -23.91 62.34
CA ASN A 1019 -74.87 -24.72 62.77
C ASN A 1019 -74.85 -26.14 62.17
N ASP A 1020 -75.96 -26.60 61.58
CA ASP A 1020 -76.04 -27.93 60.97
C ASP A 1020 -75.45 -27.98 59.56
N TYR A 1021 -75.13 -26.82 58.97
CA TYR A 1021 -74.77 -26.66 57.56
C TYR A 1021 -73.50 -25.83 57.35
N THR A 1022 -72.84 -26.00 56.20
CA THR A 1022 -71.62 -25.22 55.87
C THR A 1022 -71.92 -23.75 55.65
N ALA A 1023 -70.99 -22.86 56.04
CA ALA A 1023 -71.17 -21.40 55.98
C ALA A 1023 -71.47 -20.87 54.55
N ALA A 1024 -70.86 -21.48 53.53
CA ALA A 1024 -71.08 -21.10 52.14
C ALA A 1024 -72.52 -21.40 51.68
N THR A 1025 -73.00 -22.63 51.86
CA THR A 1025 -74.36 -23.02 51.45
C THR A 1025 -75.44 -22.32 52.29
N TRP A 1026 -75.15 -22.04 53.56
CA TRP A 1026 -76.05 -21.30 54.45
C TRP A 1026 -76.28 -19.85 53.99
N THR A 1027 -75.24 -19.17 53.50
CA THR A 1027 -75.32 -17.78 53.03
C THR A 1027 -76.17 -17.68 51.75
N THR A 1028 -76.05 -18.66 50.85
CA THR A 1028 -76.89 -18.75 49.64
C THR A 1028 -78.37 -18.94 49.97
N MET A 1029 -78.70 -19.82 50.93
CA MET A 1029 -80.09 -20.01 51.38
C MET A 1029 -80.67 -18.74 52.02
N GLN A 1030 -79.88 -18.02 52.82
CA GLN A 1030 -80.33 -16.79 53.50
C GLN A 1030 -80.67 -15.66 52.52
N ALA A 1031 -79.89 -15.50 51.45
CA ALA A 1031 -80.17 -14.51 50.41
C ALA A 1031 -81.46 -14.85 49.62
N ALA A 1032 -81.67 -16.13 49.32
CA ALA A 1032 -82.90 -16.59 48.67
C ALA A 1032 -84.14 -16.37 49.55
N LEU A 1033 -84.00 -16.54 50.88
CA LEU A 1033 -85.08 -16.31 51.84
C LEU A 1033 -85.55 -14.85 51.84
N THR A 1034 -84.61 -13.90 51.86
CA THR A 1034 -84.93 -12.47 51.83
C THR A 1034 -85.65 -12.07 50.54
N ASN A 1035 -85.28 -12.65 49.40
CA ASN A 1035 -85.97 -12.37 48.14
C ASN A 1035 -87.37 -13.00 48.10
N ALA A 1036 -87.53 -14.19 48.66
CA ALA A 1036 -88.83 -14.85 48.78
C ALA A 1036 -89.81 -14.07 49.69
N GLU A 1037 -89.34 -13.52 50.80
CA GLU A 1037 -90.16 -12.68 51.69
C GLU A 1037 -90.63 -11.39 51.00
N LYS A 1038 -89.78 -10.76 50.19
CA LYS A 1038 -90.15 -9.57 49.40
C LYS A 1038 -91.21 -9.89 48.35
N ALA A 1039 -91.08 -11.03 47.66
CA ALA A 1039 -92.05 -11.47 46.66
C ALA A 1039 -93.42 -11.81 47.31
N LEU A 1040 -93.42 -12.39 48.51
CA LEU A 1040 -94.63 -12.66 49.29
C LEU A 1040 -95.36 -11.38 49.71
N GLU A 1041 -94.62 -10.33 50.05
CA GLU A 1041 -95.19 -9.04 50.44
C GLU A 1041 -95.74 -8.27 49.24
N ALA A 1042 -95.06 -8.34 48.09
CA ALA A 1042 -95.44 -7.61 46.89
C ALA A 1042 -96.62 -8.23 46.11
N LYS A 1043 -96.76 -9.57 46.11
CA LYS A 1043 -97.85 -10.33 45.45
C LYS A 1043 -98.12 -9.90 44.00
N GLU A 1044 -97.08 -9.49 43.28
CA GLU A 1044 -97.22 -8.83 41.97
C GLU A 1044 -97.89 -9.71 40.91
N SER A 1045 -97.71 -11.03 40.98
CA SER A 1045 -98.38 -12.02 40.13
C SER A 1045 -98.21 -13.44 40.68
N GLN A 1046 -99.06 -14.39 40.26
CA GLN A 1046 -98.88 -15.81 40.62
C GLN A 1046 -97.51 -16.34 40.19
N THR A 1047 -97.04 -15.94 39.01
CA THR A 1047 -95.74 -16.36 38.48
C THR A 1047 -94.57 -15.90 39.34
N SER A 1048 -94.58 -14.64 39.82
CA SER A 1048 -93.49 -14.13 40.66
C SER A 1048 -93.48 -14.76 42.04
N VAL A 1049 -94.66 -15.09 42.59
CA VAL A 1049 -94.82 -15.84 43.83
C VAL A 1049 -94.32 -17.30 43.67
N ASP A 1050 -94.66 -17.97 42.57
CA ASP A 1050 -94.23 -19.35 42.29
C ASP A 1050 -92.71 -19.46 42.03
N GLU A 1051 -92.13 -18.50 41.29
CA GLU A 1051 -90.68 -18.45 41.04
C GLU A 1051 -89.88 -18.19 42.31
N ALA A 1052 -90.37 -17.30 43.18
CA ALA A 1052 -89.79 -17.06 44.49
C ALA A 1052 -89.82 -18.31 45.37
N ALA A 1053 -90.94 -19.04 45.37
CA ALA A 1053 -91.09 -20.27 46.16
C ALA A 1053 -90.12 -21.35 45.68
N LYS A 1054 -90.02 -21.51 44.35
CA LYS A 1054 -89.10 -22.45 43.70
C LYS A 1054 -87.63 -22.12 43.96
N THR A 1055 -87.27 -20.85 43.88
CA THR A 1055 -85.89 -20.37 44.09
C THR A 1055 -85.44 -20.61 45.53
N LEU A 1056 -86.30 -20.30 46.51
CA LEU A 1056 -86.00 -20.57 47.90
C LEU A 1056 -85.92 -22.08 48.19
N GLN A 1057 -86.82 -22.88 47.62
CA GLN A 1057 -86.79 -24.34 47.81
C GLN A 1057 -85.49 -24.95 47.26
N ALA A 1058 -85.02 -24.51 46.10
CA ALA A 1058 -83.74 -24.95 45.54
C ALA A 1058 -82.54 -24.57 46.43
N ALA A 1059 -82.61 -23.40 47.08
CA ALA A 1059 -81.56 -22.96 48.00
C ALA A 1059 -81.56 -23.75 49.32
N ILE A 1060 -82.73 -24.19 49.80
CA ILE A 1060 -82.86 -25.14 50.92
C ILE A 1060 -82.27 -26.51 50.53
N ASP A 1061 -82.62 -27.03 49.34
CA ASP A 1061 -82.14 -28.33 48.85
C ASP A 1061 -80.61 -28.35 48.62
N GLY A 1062 -80.02 -27.17 48.34
CA GLY A 1062 -78.59 -26.98 48.17
C GLY A 1062 -77.75 -26.94 49.46
N LEU A 1063 -78.37 -27.06 50.64
CA LEU A 1063 -77.68 -27.02 51.93
C LEU A 1063 -76.87 -28.31 52.20
N LYS A 1064 -75.58 -28.15 52.52
CA LYS A 1064 -74.67 -29.27 52.85
C LYS A 1064 -74.38 -29.32 54.35
N LYS A 1065 -74.52 -30.49 54.97
CA LYS A 1065 -74.32 -30.67 56.43
C LYS A 1065 -72.87 -30.49 56.87
N ALA A 1066 -72.66 -29.86 58.02
CA ALA A 1066 -71.36 -29.77 58.67
C ALA A 1066 -71.07 -31.07 59.47
N SER A 1067 -69.95 -31.76 59.20
CA SER A 1067 -69.60 -33.02 59.88
C SER A 1067 -68.74 -32.75 61.12
N ALA A 1068 -69.02 -33.42 62.25
CA ALA A 1068 -68.41 -33.16 63.55
C ALA A 1068 -67.53 -34.32 64.08
N THR A 1069 -66.31 -33.93 64.47
CA THR A 1069 -65.42 -34.42 65.57
C THR A 1069 -64.80 -35.83 65.51
N SER A 1070 -63.45 -35.92 65.49
CA SER A 1070 -62.62 -36.10 66.71
C SER A 1070 -61.16 -36.54 66.45
N THR A 1071 -60.26 -35.82 67.13
CA THR A 1071 -58.92 -36.11 67.69
C THR A 1071 -58.41 -37.56 67.79
N THR A 1072 -57.09 -37.79 67.60
CA THR A 1072 -56.10 -38.16 68.66
C THR A 1072 -54.68 -38.41 68.10
N THR A 1073 -53.73 -38.37 69.02
CA THR A 1073 -52.27 -38.26 69.00
C THR A 1073 -51.47 -39.56 68.75
N ASP A 1074 -50.21 -39.35 68.35
CA ASP A 1074 -48.96 -40.03 68.73
C ASP A 1074 -48.42 -41.34 68.09
N ASP A 1075 -47.14 -41.18 67.70
CA ASP A 1075 -45.94 -42.04 67.82
C ASP A 1075 -45.55 -43.13 66.79
N LYS A 1076 -44.34 -42.91 66.23
CA LYS A 1076 -43.22 -43.82 65.89
C LYS A 1076 -43.44 -45.12 65.08
N LYS A 1077 -42.64 -45.22 64.01
CA LYS A 1077 -41.40 -46.04 63.86
C LYS A 1077 -41.31 -46.82 62.54
N ASN A 1078 -40.17 -46.58 61.87
CA ASN A 1078 -39.27 -47.56 61.25
C ASN A 1078 -39.70 -48.38 60.02
N ASN A 1079 -38.98 -48.06 58.96
CA ASN A 1079 -38.02 -48.93 58.26
C ASN A 1079 -38.50 -49.92 57.19
N ASN A 1080 -37.77 -49.76 56.09
CA ASN A 1080 -37.10 -50.79 55.29
C ASN A 1080 -37.80 -51.29 54.03
N ASN A 1081 -37.35 -50.68 52.93
CA ASN A 1081 -36.29 -51.24 52.06
C ASN A 1081 -36.73 -51.95 50.78
N SER A 1082 -35.90 -51.63 49.77
CA SER A 1082 -35.53 -52.39 48.59
C SER A 1082 -36.42 -52.17 47.38
N SER A 1083 -35.92 -51.82 46.18
CA SER A 1083 -34.56 -51.88 45.61
C SER A 1083 -34.53 -50.91 44.41
N ASN A 1084 -33.62 -49.96 44.22
CA ASN A 1084 -32.16 -50.01 44.02
C ASN A 1084 -31.68 -50.96 42.90
N LYS A 1085 -31.17 -50.36 41.81
CA LYS A 1085 -29.80 -50.55 41.27
C LYS A 1085 -29.61 -49.61 40.07
N ASN A 1086 -28.86 -48.50 40.17
CA ASN A 1086 -27.40 -48.32 40.26
C ASN A 1086 -26.59 -48.70 39.01
N ASN A 1087 -25.99 -47.64 38.46
CA ASN A 1087 -24.57 -47.44 38.11
C ASN A 1087 -23.89 -48.30 37.05
N ASN A 1088 -23.22 -47.61 36.11
CA ASN A 1088 -21.75 -47.53 35.96
C ASN A 1088 -21.43 -46.79 34.64
N ASN A 1089 -20.72 -45.66 34.66
CA ASN A 1089 -19.26 -45.46 34.69
C ASN A 1089 -18.53 -45.66 33.33
N SER A 1090 -17.86 -44.58 32.91
CA SER A 1090 -16.67 -44.44 32.03
C SER A 1090 -16.62 -45.14 30.67
N ASN A 1091 -16.47 -44.37 29.58
CA ASN A 1091 -15.17 -44.27 28.90
C ASN A 1091 -15.12 -43.27 27.74
N THR A 1092 -13.91 -42.74 27.62
CA THR A 1092 -13.23 -41.90 26.65
C THR A 1092 -13.28 -42.33 25.16
N ASN A 1093 -13.30 -41.29 24.31
CA ASN A 1093 -12.47 -41.07 23.11
C ASN A 1093 -12.71 -41.74 21.75
N ASN A 1094 -12.62 -40.84 20.75
CA ASN A 1094 -12.18 -40.98 19.34
C ASN A 1094 -13.23 -41.55 18.37
N ASN A 1095 -13.42 -41.02 17.14
CA ASN A 1095 -12.48 -40.34 16.26
C ASN A 1095 -13.19 -39.76 15.01
N LYS A 1096 -12.56 -38.75 14.38
CA LYS A 1096 -12.54 -38.43 12.92
C LYS A 1096 -13.84 -37.94 12.26
N ASN A 1097 -13.91 -36.89 11.44
CA ASN A 1097 -12.95 -36.10 10.64
C ASN A 1097 -13.52 -34.66 10.56
N ASN A 1098 -12.77 -33.55 10.68
CA ASN A 1098 -11.85 -32.94 9.70
C ASN A 1098 -12.54 -32.74 8.31
N THR A 1099 -12.56 -31.59 7.63
CA THR A 1099 -11.73 -30.38 7.64
C THR A 1099 -12.40 -29.36 6.68
N THR A 1100 -12.22 -28.04 6.89
CA THR A 1100 -12.03 -26.95 5.87
C THR A 1100 -13.07 -26.75 4.73
N ASN A 1101 -13.28 -25.61 4.09
CA ASN A 1101 -12.76 -24.25 4.15
C ASN A 1101 -13.74 -23.34 3.37
N SER A 1102 -13.92 -22.14 3.88
CA SER A 1102 -13.89 -20.84 3.18
C SER A 1102 -14.47 -20.65 1.76
N SER A 1103 -15.53 -19.82 1.72
CA SER A 1103 -15.66 -18.59 0.91
C SER A 1103 -16.22 -18.60 -0.54
N THR A 1104 -16.97 -17.52 -0.78
CA THR A 1104 -17.19 -16.74 -2.03
C THR A 1104 -18.44 -16.95 -2.91
N ASN A 1105 -19.23 -15.86 -2.92
CA ASN A 1105 -19.72 -15.06 -4.05
C ASN A 1105 -20.86 -15.48 -5.01
N LYS A 1106 -21.88 -14.59 -4.99
CA LYS A 1106 -22.51 -13.84 -6.10
C LYS A 1106 -23.57 -14.49 -7.03
N ASN A 1107 -24.80 -13.97 -6.84
CA ASN A 1107 -25.59 -13.14 -7.78
C ASN A 1107 -26.75 -13.76 -8.61
N SER A 1108 -27.79 -12.92 -8.80
CA SER A 1108 -28.93 -12.97 -9.76
C SER A 1108 -30.10 -13.94 -9.47
N THR A 1109 -31.39 -13.72 -9.76
CA THR A 1109 -32.31 -12.58 -10.03
C THR A 1109 -33.76 -13.13 -10.12
N THR A 1110 -34.78 -12.30 -9.83
CA THR A 1110 -36.19 -12.25 -10.37
C THR A 1110 -37.31 -13.29 -10.04
N SER A 1111 -38.28 -12.85 -9.20
CA SER A 1111 -39.79 -12.80 -9.24
C SER A 1111 -40.64 -13.61 -10.27
N PRO A 1112 -41.97 -13.91 -10.08
CA PRO A 1112 -43.04 -13.05 -9.51
C PRO A 1112 -44.24 -13.71 -8.73
N LYS A 1113 -45.21 -12.85 -8.33
CA LYS A 1113 -46.46 -13.02 -7.53
C LYS A 1113 -47.71 -13.50 -8.29
N THR A 1114 -48.69 -14.06 -7.56
CA THR A 1114 -50.16 -13.80 -7.50
C THR A 1114 -50.72 -14.58 -6.27
N GLY A 1115 -51.82 -14.31 -5.55
CA GLY A 1115 -52.93 -13.35 -5.53
C GLY A 1115 -53.89 -13.75 -4.37
N ASP A 1116 -54.55 -12.77 -3.74
CA ASP A 1116 -55.65 -12.90 -2.74
C ASP A 1116 -57.00 -13.23 -3.42
N PRO A 1117 -58.13 -13.62 -2.74
CA PRO A 1117 -58.73 -12.96 -1.54
C PRO A 1117 -59.55 -13.82 -0.54
N VAL A 1118 -59.85 -13.30 0.68
CA VAL A 1118 -61.20 -12.94 1.22
C VAL A 1118 -61.18 -12.54 2.71
N SER A 1119 -62.10 -11.63 3.07
CA SER A 1119 -62.40 -11.05 4.40
C SER A 1119 -63.76 -11.55 4.92
N VAL A 1120 -64.02 -11.53 6.25
CA VAL A 1120 -65.25 -11.01 6.92
C VAL A 1120 -65.28 -11.23 8.47
N MET A 1121 -65.67 -10.16 9.20
CA MET A 1121 -66.14 -10.00 10.61
C MET A 1121 -65.15 -10.21 11.78
N GLY A 1122 -65.10 -9.40 12.86
CA GLY A 1122 -65.92 -8.30 13.38
C GLY A 1122 -65.60 -8.09 14.88
N LEU A 1123 -65.64 -6.83 15.35
CA LEU A 1123 -65.25 -6.27 16.67
C LEU A 1123 -66.01 -6.87 17.90
N LEU A 1124 -65.65 -6.71 19.20
CA LEU A 1124 -65.30 -5.48 19.96
C LEU A 1124 -64.89 -5.75 21.44
N GLY A 1125 -63.87 -5.03 21.97
CA GLY A 1125 -63.66 -4.51 23.36
C GLY A 1125 -63.42 -5.46 24.57
N ALA A 1126 -62.65 -5.16 25.63
CA ALA A 1126 -61.77 -4.04 26.02
C ALA A 1126 -60.99 -4.37 27.34
N ALA A 1127 -59.83 -3.70 27.52
CA ALA A 1127 -59.17 -3.23 28.77
C ALA A 1127 -58.51 -4.21 29.79
N ILE A 1128 -57.39 -3.96 30.49
CA ILE A 1128 -56.38 -2.86 30.64
C ILE A 1128 -55.12 -3.46 31.35
N SER A 1129 -53.96 -2.81 31.16
CA SER A 1129 -52.74 -2.69 32.01
C SER A 1129 -51.41 -3.31 31.55
N SER A 1130 -50.63 -2.43 30.91
CA SER A 1130 -49.20 -2.10 31.10
C SER A 1130 -48.15 -3.22 31.09
N VAL A 1131 -47.41 -3.28 29.97
CA VAL A 1131 -46.09 -3.93 29.88
C VAL A 1131 -45.12 -2.95 29.20
N GLY A 1132 -44.01 -2.67 29.88
CA GLY A 1132 -42.81 -2.07 29.31
C GLY A 1132 -41.86 -3.13 28.72
N LEU A 1133 -40.79 -2.66 28.06
CA LEU A 1133 -39.81 -3.39 27.22
C LEU A 1133 -40.36 -3.66 25.80
N GLY A 1134 -39.69 -3.38 24.69
CA GLY A 1134 -38.32 -2.95 24.43
C GLY A 1134 -37.94 -3.42 23.01
N GLY A 1135 -37.29 -2.54 22.23
CA GLY A 1135 -36.30 -2.92 21.20
C GLY A 1135 -36.75 -3.49 19.83
N LEU A 1136 -36.04 -3.01 18.80
CA LEU A 1136 -35.82 -3.56 17.44
C LEU A 1136 -36.82 -3.25 16.30
N GLY A 1137 -36.57 -2.11 15.65
CA GLY A 1137 -36.17 -1.96 14.24
C GLY A 1137 -36.88 -2.72 13.10
N LEU A 1138 -37.40 -1.96 12.11
CA LEU A 1138 -36.99 -2.09 10.71
C LEU A 1138 -37.49 -0.91 9.84
N LYS A 1139 -36.58 -0.29 9.08
CA LYS A 1139 -36.89 0.57 7.93
C LYS A 1139 -37.52 -0.26 6.81
N LEU A 1140 -38.57 0.25 6.18
CA LEU A 1140 -38.80 0.07 4.74
C LEU A 1140 -39.28 1.38 4.11
N ARG A 1141 -38.40 1.93 3.27
CA ARG A 1141 -38.63 3.11 2.43
C ARG A 1141 -39.26 2.63 1.13
N LYS A 1142 -40.36 3.24 0.68
CA LYS A 1142 -40.72 3.26 -0.74
C LYS A 1142 -41.01 4.69 -1.18
N ARG A 1143 -40.09 5.22 -1.99
CA ARG A 1143 -40.31 6.38 -2.86
C ARG A 1143 -41.23 5.95 -3.99
N SER A 1144 -42.29 6.70 -4.25
CA SER A 1144 -42.88 6.84 -5.58
C SER A 1144 -42.32 8.09 -6.26
N ARG A 1145 -41.89 7.92 -7.51
CA ARG A 1145 -41.54 8.97 -8.47
C ARG A 1145 -42.78 9.78 -8.88
N LYS A 1146 -42.60 11.07 -9.17
CA LYS A 1146 -43.18 11.84 -10.30
C LYS A 1146 -42.28 13.07 -10.50
N GLN A 1147 -41.67 13.24 -11.69
CA GLN A 1147 -42.12 14.18 -12.74
C GLN A 1147 -42.39 15.56 -12.13
N LYS A 1148 -41.59 16.60 -12.33
CA LYS A 1148 -40.92 17.14 -13.52
C LYS A 1148 -39.56 17.72 -13.16
#